data_AF-A0A5S5DTE9-F1
#
_entry.id   AF-A0A5S5DTE9-F1
#
_cell.length_a   1.000
_cell.length_b   1.000
_cell.length_c   1.000
_cell.angle_alpha   90.00
_cell.angle_beta   90.00
_cell.angle_gamma   90.00
#
_symmetry.space_group_name_H-M   'P 1'
#
loop_
_entity.id
_entity.type
_entity.pdbx_description
1 polymer ?
#
loop_
_entity_poly.entity_id
_entity_poly.type
_entity_poly.pdbx_seq_one_letter_code
_entity_poly.pdbx_strand_id
1 'polypeptide(L)'
;MKKIIHSLLALTLIFSVSCSDEVEFSSNTEALGEFQIISPKNSVSYSLNSGTPENTIVFNWTEAQPGVSKEATYRVDFFKVDEETAFISFSSDSEGKLNALTVTFTDLDTALESTGFAAGENATVQWQVIATNGDVEVKSGKTNITITRFAEDGLAAFNLLSPSNNNVVTADIYVTPTEEIEFTWEPATTTSGSGSIKYEVLFDTLNGDFSSPLNSFEITSGESFTITHQEIGVNFGDNPNVKWTVKATIDGTEISLNAEPRFVNWDVFVINEFYLVGDHNSWDNATATPFVNKGNGAFELQIDLPANAGFKFLPQLGSWDGDWGEDPAIPGKIIQDGEQNISIVNAGRYIIKVDFPTLSFTVTEFIAPDNLFLTGSPVGWDATNGVAFHNHGDGIFSLTYNFEATAEFKFLPTNIDFSDDWGEDPANIGTIIQDGEQNIKITEGAGTYVVIVDYNTLTYKLAKIDTLFMVGDHNGWNNADASQEFNTSGNGVFTRIQTFDAGQSFKLLPISGSWDSDWGEDPVNAGRIVQEGEDNIQVVNAGAYIITIDFNTLSYTLLEVPENLFLVGSPNGWDNTTAPEFTKLSEGVFELSLTLSSTDEFKFLPVQGSWDNDWAESPDYPGMIVSDNEQNAKSPGDGTYTITVDFNKGTFTVE
;
A
#
# COMPACT_ATOMS: atom_id res chain seq x y z
N MET A 1 24.28 23.35 -38.45
CA MET A 1 24.44 24.82 -38.33
C MET A 1 23.83 25.23 -37.00
N LYS A 2 24.63 25.69 -36.01
CA LYS A 2 24.30 26.60 -34.88
C LYS A 2 23.07 26.23 -34.00
N LYS A 3 23.12 26.13 -32.67
CA LYS A 3 23.89 26.84 -31.62
C LYS A 3 23.68 26.13 -30.27
N ILE A 4 24.74 26.08 -29.47
CA ILE A 4 24.73 25.67 -28.06
C ILE A 4 24.28 26.87 -27.21
N ILE A 5 23.31 26.65 -26.31
CA ILE A 5 22.81 27.62 -25.33
C ILE A 5 23.62 27.43 -24.05
N HIS A 6 24.35 28.47 -23.62
CA HIS A 6 24.93 28.55 -22.28
C HIS A 6 23.90 29.19 -21.35
N SER A 7 23.55 28.49 -20.27
CA SER A 7 22.68 29.01 -19.21
C SER A 7 23.53 29.81 -18.23
N LEU A 8 23.22 31.10 -18.10
CA LEU A 8 23.86 32.06 -17.21
C LEU A 8 23.05 32.10 -15.91
N LEU A 9 23.57 31.54 -14.81
CA LEU A 9 22.93 31.68 -13.50
C LEU A 9 23.47 32.96 -12.83
N ALA A 10 22.62 33.99 -12.80
CA ALA A 10 22.87 35.24 -12.09
C ALA A 10 22.64 35.03 -10.60
N LEU A 11 23.67 35.28 -9.77
CA LEU A 11 23.52 35.39 -8.33
C LEU A 11 23.70 36.87 -7.94
N THR A 12 22.58 37.50 -7.59
CA THR A 12 22.49 38.87 -7.08
C THR A 12 23.13 39.00 -5.71
N LEU A 13 24.14 39.88 -5.60
CA LEU A 13 24.78 40.27 -4.34
C LEU A 13 23.93 41.34 -3.62
N ILE A 14 23.58 41.07 -2.36
CA ILE A 14 22.98 42.04 -1.44
C ILE A 14 24.11 42.89 -0.85
N PHE A 15 24.06 44.20 -1.04
CA PHE A 15 24.93 45.16 -0.37
C PHE A 15 24.48 45.34 1.09
N SER A 16 25.32 44.95 2.04
CA SER A 16 25.33 45.52 3.38
C SER A 16 26.64 46.30 3.58
N VAL A 17 26.50 47.60 3.79
CA VAL A 17 27.58 48.54 4.08
C VAL A 17 28.03 48.29 5.52
N SER A 18 29.28 47.86 5.70
CA SER A 18 30.01 48.00 6.95
C SER A 18 31.30 48.77 6.64
N CYS A 19 31.40 49.94 7.23
CA CYS A 19 32.54 50.85 7.19
C CYS A 19 33.85 50.10 7.49
N SER A 20 34.80 50.11 6.56
CA SER A 20 36.20 49.84 6.84
C SER A 20 37.01 50.96 6.23
N ASP A 21 37.81 51.60 7.06
CA ASP A 21 38.67 52.73 6.73
C ASP A 21 39.35 52.57 5.37
N GLU A 22 39.21 53.59 4.52
CA GLU A 22 39.96 53.70 3.27
C GLU A 22 41.45 53.80 3.60
N VAL A 23 42.18 52.70 3.42
CA VAL A 23 43.63 52.75 3.32
C VAL A 23 43.97 53.17 1.90
N GLU A 24 44.20 54.47 1.70
CA GLU A 24 44.88 54.96 0.50
C GLU A 24 46.29 54.33 0.42
N PHE A 25 46.44 53.28 -0.39
CA PHE A 25 47.76 52.80 -0.81
C PHE A 25 48.30 53.74 -1.90
N SER A 26 49.04 54.76 -1.48
CA SER A 26 49.94 55.49 -2.35
C SER A 26 51.28 54.77 -2.46
N SER A 27 51.33 53.69 -3.24
CA SER A 27 52.58 53.15 -3.75
C SER A 27 52.38 52.60 -5.16
N ASN A 28 52.94 53.28 -6.17
CA ASN A 28 53.03 52.80 -7.56
C ASN A 28 54.04 51.64 -7.70
N THR A 29 54.11 50.74 -6.72
CA THR A 29 55.05 49.61 -6.67
C THR A 29 54.28 48.31 -6.90
N GLU A 30 54.80 47.46 -7.78
CA GLU A 30 54.19 46.17 -8.10
C GLU A 30 54.12 45.26 -6.86
N ALA A 31 53.04 44.48 -6.73
CA ALA A 31 52.80 43.53 -5.65
C ALA A 31 52.10 42.26 -6.17
N LEU A 32 52.08 41.21 -5.36
CA LEU A 32 51.30 39.98 -5.60
C LEU A 32 50.44 39.68 -4.38
N GLY A 33 49.17 39.39 -4.61
CA GLY A 33 48.23 38.95 -3.59
C GLY A 33 48.50 37.52 -3.12
N GLU A 34 47.91 37.16 -1.98
CA GLU A 34 47.93 35.78 -1.49
C GLU A 34 47.15 34.83 -2.41
N PHE A 35 47.53 33.57 -2.38
CA PHE A 35 46.87 32.50 -3.12
C PHE A 35 46.85 31.21 -2.28
N GLN A 36 45.96 30.29 -2.62
CA GLN A 36 45.65 29.10 -1.81
C GLN A 36 45.87 27.82 -2.62
N ILE A 37 46.46 26.81 -1.98
CA ILE A 37 46.58 25.46 -2.55
C ILE A 37 45.20 24.80 -2.61
N ILE A 38 44.89 24.15 -3.73
CA ILE A 38 43.65 23.40 -3.96
C ILE A 38 43.91 21.89 -3.89
N SER A 39 44.93 21.40 -4.61
CA SER A 39 45.31 19.98 -4.66
C SER A 39 46.79 19.79 -5.00
N PRO A 40 47.43 18.69 -4.58
CA PRO A 40 46.96 17.72 -3.58
C PRO A 40 46.81 18.34 -2.19
N LYS A 41 45.89 17.83 -1.37
CA LYS A 41 45.76 18.27 0.03
C LYS A 41 46.88 17.66 0.88
N ASN A 42 47.09 18.21 2.07
CA ASN A 42 48.07 17.69 3.02
C ASN A 42 47.79 16.22 3.38
N SER A 43 48.87 15.42 3.42
CA SER A 43 48.88 13.98 3.73
C SER A 43 48.19 13.07 2.71
N VAL A 44 47.98 13.52 1.47
CA VAL A 44 47.54 12.65 0.37
C VAL A 44 48.67 11.70 -0.03
N SER A 45 48.32 10.44 -0.31
CA SER A 45 49.23 9.42 -0.81
C SER A 45 48.99 9.13 -2.29
N TYR A 46 50.07 8.92 -3.05
CA TYR A 46 50.05 8.46 -4.43
C TYR A 46 50.97 7.25 -4.57
N SER A 47 50.57 6.27 -5.36
CA SER A 47 51.44 5.14 -5.71
C SER A 47 51.73 5.17 -7.20
N LEU A 48 53.00 5.35 -7.55
CA LEU A 48 53.43 5.41 -8.94
C LEU A 48 53.49 4.00 -9.52
N ASN A 49 53.02 3.83 -10.75
CA ASN A 49 53.01 2.55 -11.44
C ASN A 49 53.89 2.60 -12.71
N SER A 50 54.95 1.80 -12.75
CA SER A 50 55.92 1.74 -13.86
C SER A 50 55.31 1.22 -15.17
N GLY A 51 54.14 0.56 -15.11
CA GLY A 51 53.39 0.13 -16.29
C GLY A 51 52.50 1.23 -16.90
N THR A 52 52.34 2.36 -16.20
CA THR A 52 51.65 3.56 -16.70
C THR A 52 52.48 4.82 -16.43
N PRO A 53 53.73 4.89 -16.96
CA PRO A 53 54.71 5.92 -16.61
C PRO A 53 54.28 7.35 -16.99
N GLU A 54 53.43 7.47 -18.01
CA GLU A 54 52.91 8.74 -18.54
C GLU A 54 51.75 9.31 -17.72
N ASN A 55 51.21 8.56 -16.74
CA ASN A 55 50.16 9.08 -15.86
C ASN A 55 50.67 10.28 -15.08
N THR A 56 49.78 11.22 -14.75
CA THR A 56 50.18 12.51 -14.18
C THR A 56 49.53 12.79 -12.83
N ILE A 57 50.24 13.51 -11.97
CA ILE A 57 49.68 14.17 -10.79
C ILE A 57 49.54 15.66 -11.09
N VAL A 58 48.34 16.21 -10.84
CA VAL A 58 48.05 17.64 -11.04
C VAL A 58 48.04 18.39 -9.71
N PHE A 59 48.92 19.37 -9.62
CA PHE A 59 49.01 20.31 -8.51
C PHE A 59 48.29 21.60 -8.90
N ASN A 60 47.28 22.03 -8.13
CA ASN A 60 46.45 23.20 -8.43
C ASN A 60 46.43 24.18 -7.27
N TRP A 61 46.34 25.47 -7.59
CA TRP A 61 46.19 26.56 -6.64
C TRP A 61 45.31 27.68 -7.22
N THR A 62 44.86 28.61 -6.39
CA THR A 62 44.17 29.83 -6.87
C THR A 62 45.18 30.81 -7.47
N GLU A 63 44.73 31.69 -8.35
CA GLU A 63 45.60 32.73 -8.91
C GLU A 63 46.09 33.73 -7.84
N ALA A 64 47.37 34.11 -7.89
CA ALA A 64 47.91 35.24 -7.15
C ALA A 64 47.57 36.55 -7.87
N GLN A 65 46.73 37.39 -7.26
CA GLN A 65 46.24 38.60 -7.90
C GLN A 65 47.36 39.64 -8.10
N PRO A 66 47.57 40.17 -9.32
CA PRO A 66 48.58 41.20 -9.56
C PRO A 66 48.16 42.53 -8.92
N GLY A 67 49.12 43.23 -8.32
CA GLY A 67 48.88 44.51 -7.66
C GLY A 67 48.64 45.68 -8.63
N VAL A 68 49.32 45.70 -9.79
CA VAL A 68 49.17 46.80 -10.78
C VAL A 68 49.07 46.29 -12.22
N SER A 69 50.06 45.58 -12.76
CA SER A 69 50.04 45.24 -14.20
C SER A 69 50.86 44.02 -14.65
N LYS A 70 51.78 43.50 -13.82
CA LYS A 70 52.61 42.36 -14.21
C LYS A 70 51.94 41.06 -13.79
N GLU A 71 51.64 40.20 -14.76
CA GLU A 71 51.08 38.88 -14.52
C GLU A 71 52.04 38.01 -13.70
N ALA A 72 51.48 37.15 -12.85
CA ALA A 72 52.24 36.19 -12.07
C ALA A 72 52.64 34.99 -12.95
N THR A 73 53.86 34.51 -12.73
CA THR A 73 54.33 33.19 -13.15
C THR A 73 54.61 32.33 -11.93
N TYR A 74 54.52 31.01 -12.07
CA TYR A 74 54.58 30.08 -10.97
C TYR A 74 55.59 28.97 -11.21
N ARG A 75 56.16 28.49 -10.10
CA ARG A 75 56.89 27.22 -10.04
C ARG A 75 56.50 26.46 -8.77
N VAL A 76 56.72 25.15 -8.79
CA VAL A 76 56.51 24.28 -7.63
C VAL A 76 57.83 23.67 -7.21
N ASP A 77 58.21 23.93 -5.98
CA ASP A 77 59.44 23.42 -5.36
C ASP A 77 59.09 22.22 -4.46
N PHE A 78 59.86 21.13 -4.58
CA PHE A 78 59.71 19.92 -3.77
C PHE A 78 60.91 19.73 -2.85
N PHE A 79 60.64 19.35 -1.60
CA PHE A 79 61.59 19.26 -0.50
C PHE A 79 61.48 17.89 0.17
N LYS A 80 62.59 17.37 0.70
CA LYS A 80 62.48 16.38 1.76
C LYS A 80 61.86 17.04 2.99
N VAL A 81 61.17 16.25 3.80
CA VAL A 81 60.56 16.73 5.04
C VAL A 81 61.60 17.41 5.91
N ASP A 82 61.26 18.61 6.41
CA ASP A 82 62.09 19.46 7.26
C ASP A 82 63.38 20.00 6.60
N GLU A 83 63.55 19.83 5.28
CA GLU A 83 64.62 20.48 4.53
C GLU A 83 64.19 21.83 3.94
N GLU A 84 65.13 22.77 3.87
CA GLU A 84 64.89 24.13 3.33
C GLU A 84 65.33 24.31 1.88
N THR A 85 66.08 23.35 1.34
CA THR A 85 66.52 23.34 -0.05
C THR A 85 65.66 22.38 -0.85
N ALA A 86 65.04 22.88 -1.92
CA ALA A 86 64.28 22.03 -2.84
C ALA A 86 65.22 21.07 -3.58
N PHE A 87 64.86 19.80 -3.67
CA PHE A 87 65.61 18.82 -4.46
C PHE A 87 65.22 18.88 -5.95
N ILE A 88 64.02 19.36 -6.26
CA ILE A 88 63.58 19.64 -7.62
C ILE A 88 62.60 20.83 -7.65
N SER A 89 62.59 21.54 -8.78
CA SER A 89 61.67 22.64 -9.05
C SER A 89 61.12 22.49 -10.46
N PHE A 90 59.80 22.55 -10.59
CA PHE A 90 59.10 22.51 -11.87
C PHE A 90 58.44 23.85 -12.16
N SER A 91 58.63 24.38 -13.38
CA SER A 91 57.78 25.50 -13.84
C SER A 91 56.35 25.01 -13.98
N SER A 92 55.37 25.82 -13.61
CA SER A 92 53.96 25.46 -13.82
C SER A 92 53.62 25.36 -15.30
N ASP A 93 52.44 24.83 -15.61
CA ASP A 93 52.03 24.56 -17.00
C ASP A 93 51.99 25.85 -17.83
N SER A 94 52.18 25.71 -19.15
CA SER A 94 52.32 26.83 -20.10
C SER A 94 53.46 27.80 -19.73
N GLU A 95 54.64 27.26 -19.43
CA GLU A 95 55.86 28.02 -19.12
C GLU A 95 55.70 28.91 -17.87
N GLY A 96 55.04 28.40 -16.83
CA GLY A 96 54.83 29.10 -15.57
C GLY A 96 53.55 29.93 -15.51
N LYS A 97 52.72 29.98 -16.55
CA LYS A 97 51.60 30.93 -16.62
C LYS A 97 50.29 30.40 -16.03
N LEU A 98 50.13 29.08 -15.97
CA LEU A 98 48.92 28.48 -15.40
C LEU A 98 49.09 28.26 -13.90
N ASN A 99 47.96 28.29 -13.20
CA ASN A 99 47.83 27.96 -11.79
C ASN A 99 47.69 26.44 -11.54
N ALA A 100 48.34 25.67 -12.40
CA ALA A 100 48.39 24.22 -12.39
C ALA A 100 49.79 23.76 -12.78
N LEU A 101 50.27 22.68 -12.17
CA LEU A 101 51.45 21.92 -12.60
C LEU A 101 51.02 20.47 -12.83
N THR A 102 51.29 19.97 -14.02
CA THR A 102 51.07 18.57 -14.39
C THR A 102 52.41 17.84 -14.46
N VAL A 103 52.64 16.86 -13.58
CA VAL A 103 53.90 16.09 -13.53
C VAL A 103 53.65 14.62 -13.82
N THR A 104 54.43 14.01 -14.72
CA THR A 104 54.33 12.58 -15.02
C THR A 104 54.85 11.73 -13.86
N PHE A 105 54.40 10.48 -13.77
CA PHE A 105 54.90 9.51 -12.80
C PHE A 105 56.40 9.27 -13.01
N THR A 106 56.87 9.19 -14.25
CA THR A 106 58.29 9.06 -14.55
C THR A 106 59.11 10.25 -14.05
N ASP A 107 58.64 11.48 -14.25
CA ASP A 107 59.37 12.66 -13.80
C ASP A 107 59.43 12.73 -12.27
N LEU A 108 58.33 12.40 -11.57
CA LEU A 108 58.31 12.32 -10.11
C LEU A 108 59.19 11.18 -9.59
N ASP A 109 59.14 10.00 -10.18
CA ASP A 109 59.97 8.86 -9.75
C ASP A 109 61.46 9.16 -9.93
N THR A 110 61.84 9.72 -11.09
CA THR A 110 63.23 10.14 -11.38
C THR A 110 63.69 11.21 -10.38
N ALA A 111 62.81 12.17 -10.05
CA ALA A 111 63.11 13.19 -9.06
C ALA A 111 63.36 12.59 -7.68
N LEU A 112 62.51 11.66 -7.23
CA LEU A 112 62.66 10.99 -5.93
C LEU A 112 63.89 10.08 -5.89
N GLU A 113 64.20 9.38 -6.98
CA GLU A 113 65.41 8.57 -7.13
C GLU A 113 66.68 9.38 -6.86
N SER A 114 66.74 10.58 -7.45
CA SER A 114 67.90 11.48 -7.30
C SER A 114 68.17 11.88 -5.84
N THR A 115 67.19 11.69 -4.96
CA THR A 115 67.29 11.99 -3.54
C THR A 115 67.67 10.78 -2.66
N GLY A 116 67.69 9.57 -3.23
CA GLY A 116 68.14 8.35 -2.55
C GLY A 116 67.05 7.45 -1.94
N PHE A 117 65.75 7.72 -2.19
CA PHE A 117 64.69 6.75 -1.88
C PHE A 117 64.85 5.51 -2.77
N ALA A 118 64.61 4.31 -2.27
CA ALA A 118 64.67 3.05 -3.02
C ALA A 118 63.43 2.83 -3.89
N ALA A 119 63.54 1.95 -4.90
CA ALA A 119 62.39 1.51 -5.69
C ALA A 119 61.31 0.88 -4.79
N GLY A 120 60.04 1.24 -5.01
CA GLY A 120 58.88 0.84 -4.20
C GLY A 120 58.80 1.46 -2.80
N GLU A 121 59.75 2.34 -2.42
CA GLU A 121 59.73 3.00 -1.11
C GLU A 121 58.67 4.12 -1.05
N ASN A 122 58.02 4.26 0.11
CA ASN A 122 57.16 5.40 0.42
C ASN A 122 58.00 6.64 0.76
N ALA A 123 58.06 7.59 -0.17
CA ALA A 123 58.73 8.87 0.02
C ALA A 123 57.72 9.93 0.53
N THR A 124 57.85 10.34 1.79
CA THR A 124 57.14 11.54 2.28
C THR A 124 57.94 12.78 1.90
N VAL A 125 57.32 13.70 1.18
CA VAL A 125 57.94 14.95 0.69
C VAL A 125 57.02 16.15 0.96
N GLN A 126 57.63 17.33 0.98
CA GLN A 126 56.92 18.61 1.09
C GLN A 126 56.95 19.33 -0.26
N TRP A 127 55.86 19.98 -0.64
CA TRP A 127 55.80 20.82 -1.83
C TRP A 127 55.27 22.21 -1.52
N GLN A 128 55.73 23.21 -2.27
CA GLN A 128 55.37 24.62 -2.11
C GLN A 128 55.27 25.28 -3.49
N VAL A 129 54.28 26.15 -3.66
CA VAL A 129 54.14 26.99 -4.85
C VAL A 129 54.80 28.33 -4.60
N ILE A 130 55.53 28.83 -5.60
CA ILE A 130 56.12 30.17 -5.59
C ILE A 130 55.55 30.93 -6.78
N ALA A 131 54.87 32.04 -6.49
CA ALA A 131 54.37 32.99 -7.48
C ALA A 131 55.33 34.19 -7.59
N THR A 132 55.66 34.61 -8.81
CA THR A 132 56.49 35.78 -9.07
C THR A 132 56.03 36.57 -10.29
N ASN A 133 56.13 37.90 -10.21
CA ASN A 133 55.92 38.80 -11.34
C ASN A 133 57.24 39.43 -11.84
N GLY A 134 58.38 38.85 -11.41
CA GLY A 134 59.72 39.34 -11.70
C GLY A 134 60.27 40.38 -10.73
N ASP A 135 59.40 41.06 -9.95
CA ASP A 135 59.82 42.06 -8.96
C ASP A 135 59.65 41.55 -7.52
N VAL A 136 58.59 40.76 -7.26
CA VAL A 136 58.28 40.17 -5.95
C VAL A 136 58.02 38.67 -6.06
N GLU A 137 58.25 37.94 -4.96
CA GLU A 137 57.87 36.53 -4.81
C GLU A 137 56.92 36.36 -3.61
N VAL A 138 55.86 35.57 -3.79
CA VAL A 138 54.96 35.11 -2.73
C VAL A 138 54.97 33.59 -2.72
N LYS A 139 55.07 32.99 -1.52
CA LYS A 139 55.16 31.54 -1.33
C LYS A 139 53.94 31.03 -0.59
N SER A 140 53.43 29.86 -0.99
CA SER A 140 52.43 29.15 -0.20
C SER A 140 53.03 28.57 1.09
N GLY A 141 52.23 27.96 1.97
CA GLY A 141 52.76 27.00 2.95
C GLY A 141 53.34 25.75 2.26
N LYS A 142 54.21 25.02 2.97
CA LYS A 142 54.63 23.67 2.56
C LYS A 142 53.51 22.67 2.87
N THR A 143 53.20 21.78 1.93
CA THR A 143 52.18 20.74 2.05
C THR A 143 52.84 19.36 1.98
N ASN A 144 52.54 18.46 2.91
CA ASN A 144 53.09 17.10 2.88
C ASN A 144 52.28 16.21 1.93
N ILE A 145 52.96 15.37 1.16
CA ILE A 145 52.37 14.26 0.40
C ILE A 145 53.28 13.04 0.54
N THR A 146 52.70 11.86 0.38
CA THR A 146 53.46 10.60 0.33
C THR A 146 53.39 10.05 -1.09
N ILE A 147 54.53 9.70 -1.67
CA ILE A 147 54.61 9.10 -3.00
C ILE A 147 55.34 7.76 -2.86
N THR A 148 54.65 6.65 -3.14
CA THR A 148 55.30 5.35 -3.34
C THR A 148 55.98 5.37 -4.70
N ARG A 149 57.31 5.21 -4.71
CA ARG A 149 58.12 5.14 -5.93
C ARG A 149 57.74 3.96 -6.82
N PHE A 150 58.19 3.96 -8.07
CA PHE A 150 58.11 2.78 -8.92
C PHE A 150 58.74 1.58 -8.22
N ALA A 151 57.97 0.52 -8.06
CA ALA A 151 58.47 -0.78 -7.65
C ALA A 151 59.23 -1.44 -8.82
N GLU A 152 59.84 -2.60 -8.55
CA GLU A 152 60.51 -3.39 -9.58
C GLU A 152 59.56 -3.82 -10.70
N ASP A 153 58.27 -3.97 -10.39
CA ASP A 153 57.25 -4.32 -11.35
C ASP A 153 56.01 -3.42 -11.23
N GLY A 154 55.33 -3.20 -12.36
CA GLY A 154 54.11 -2.41 -12.47
C GLY A 154 53.10 -3.08 -13.39
N LEU A 155 51.86 -2.60 -13.39
CA LEU A 155 50.77 -3.12 -14.22
C LEU A 155 50.58 -2.24 -15.46
N ALA A 156 50.61 -2.85 -16.64
CA ALA A 156 50.24 -2.20 -17.89
C ALA A 156 48.71 -2.03 -17.97
N ALA A 157 48.27 -0.98 -18.66
CA ALA A 157 46.85 -0.79 -18.96
C ALA A 157 46.30 -1.96 -19.80
N PHE A 158 45.06 -2.33 -19.53
CA PHE A 158 44.34 -3.42 -20.20
C PHE A 158 42.89 -2.99 -20.44
N ASN A 159 42.24 -3.57 -21.45
CA ASN A 159 40.89 -3.17 -21.84
C ASN A 159 39.82 -4.12 -21.31
N LEU A 160 38.67 -3.55 -20.95
CA LEU A 160 37.43 -4.30 -20.79
C LEU A 160 36.92 -4.73 -22.17
N LEU A 161 36.25 -5.89 -22.28
CA LEU A 161 35.79 -6.46 -23.56
C LEU A 161 34.26 -6.54 -23.63
N SER A 162 33.61 -7.18 -22.67
CA SER A 162 32.15 -7.31 -22.55
C SER A 162 31.70 -7.02 -21.12
N PRO A 163 30.51 -6.43 -20.90
CA PRO A 163 29.63 -5.81 -21.89
C PRO A 163 30.26 -4.60 -22.58
N SER A 164 29.71 -4.21 -23.73
CA SER A 164 30.12 -2.99 -24.43
C SER A 164 29.84 -1.74 -23.58
N ASN A 165 30.52 -0.62 -23.86
CA ASN A 165 30.28 0.60 -23.09
C ASN A 165 28.87 1.17 -23.37
N ASN A 166 28.13 1.52 -22.33
CA ASN A 166 26.71 1.89 -22.36
C ASN A 166 25.78 0.77 -22.81
N ASN A 167 26.16 -0.50 -22.58
CA ASN A 167 25.29 -1.62 -22.88
C ASN A 167 24.03 -1.59 -22.00
N VAL A 168 22.87 -1.83 -22.60
CA VAL A 168 21.64 -2.15 -21.85
C VAL A 168 21.60 -3.67 -21.71
N VAL A 169 21.53 -4.14 -20.47
CA VAL A 169 21.39 -5.55 -20.14
C VAL A 169 20.00 -5.76 -19.59
N THR A 170 19.18 -6.51 -20.32
CA THR A 170 17.86 -6.92 -19.84
C THR A 170 18.02 -8.16 -18.97
N ALA A 171 17.49 -8.11 -17.75
CA ALA A 171 17.50 -9.22 -16.81
C ALA A 171 16.06 -9.56 -16.41
N ASP A 172 15.58 -10.73 -16.83
CA ASP A 172 14.28 -11.26 -16.41
C ASP A 172 14.47 -12.14 -15.18
N ILE A 173 14.04 -11.63 -14.03
CA ILE A 173 14.23 -12.28 -12.72
C ILE A 173 13.19 -13.36 -12.43
N TYR A 174 12.19 -13.53 -13.30
CA TYR A 174 11.10 -14.49 -13.11
C TYR A 174 11.16 -15.62 -14.13
N VAL A 175 11.35 -15.30 -15.41
CA VAL A 175 11.37 -16.30 -16.49
C VAL A 175 12.74 -16.95 -16.61
N THR A 176 13.82 -16.16 -16.57
CA THR A 176 15.19 -16.67 -16.73
C THR A 176 16.12 -16.30 -15.57
N PRO A 177 15.73 -16.58 -14.30
CA PRO A 177 16.48 -16.14 -13.13
C PRO A 177 17.93 -16.67 -13.07
N THR A 178 18.20 -17.80 -13.73
CA THR A 178 19.51 -18.45 -13.78
C THR A 178 20.32 -18.14 -15.03
N GLU A 179 19.80 -17.34 -15.97
CA GLU A 179 20.60 -16.89 -17.12
C GLU A 179 21.71 -15.95 -16.64
N GLU A 180 22.89 -16.11 -17.24
CA GLU A 180 24.11 -15.42 -16.81
C GLU A 180 24.52 -14.34 -17.81
N ILE A 181 24.98 -13.21 -17.27
CA ILE A 181 25.62 -12.14 -18.03
C ILE A 181 27.12 -12.23 -17.80
N GLU A 182 27.87 -12.40 -18.88
CA GLU A 182 29.33 -12.52 -18.82
C GLU A 182 30.04 -11.17 -19.04
N PHE A 183 30.89 -10.83 -18.07
CA PHE A 183 31.86 -9.75 -18.11
C PHE A 183 33.22 -10.31 -18.46
N THR A 184 33.92 -9.71 -19.43
CA THR A 184 35.23 -10.17 -19.90
C THR A 184 36.19 -9.01 -20.09
N TRP A 185 37.49 -9.27 -19.94
CA TRP A 185 38.56 -8.29 -20.10
C TRP A 185 39.82 -8.90 -20.73
N GLU A 186 40.74 -8.05 -21.20
CA GLU A 186 42.07 -8.48 -21.63
C GLU A 186 42.92 -8.83 -20.40
N PRO A 187 43.76 -9.89 -20.46
CA PRO A 187 44.70 -10.17 -19.39
C PRO A 187 45.60 -8.96 -19.11
N ALA A 188 45.63 -8.50 -17.87
CA ALA A 188 46.62 -7.53 -17.42
C ALA A 188 48.02 -8.15 -17.50
N THR A 189 49.03 -7.31 -17.73
CA THR A 189 50.42 -7.75 -17.83
C THR A 189 51.29 -6.91 -16.92
N THR A 190 52.36 -7.52 -16.41
CA THR A 190 53.35 -6.81 -15.61
C THR A 190 54.50 -6.32 -16.48
N THR A 191 55.16 -5.24 -16.09
CA THR A 191 56.31 -4.66 -16.82
C THR A 191 57.49 -5.63 -16.95
N SER A 192 57.68 -6.52 -15.97
CA SER A 192 58.72 -7.56 -15.99
C SER A 192 58.31 -8.80 -16.81
N GLY A 193 57.02 -8.97 -17.08
CA GLY A 193 56.44 -10.18 -17.65
C GLY A 193 56.37 -11.36 -16.67
N SER A 194 56.56 -11.12 -15.37
CA SER A 194 56.53 -12.12 -14.31
C SER A 194 55.57 -11.73 -13.18
N GLY A 195 55.08 -12.72 -12.42
CA GLY A 195 54.12 -12.50 -11.32
C GLY A 195 52.69 -12.93 -11.67
N SER A 196 51.95 -13.35 -10.63
CA SER A 196 50.53 -13.70 -10.76
C SER A 196 49.67 -12.46 -10.51
N ILE A 197 48.57 -12.32 -11.25
CA ILE A 197 47.64 -11.19 -11.12
C ILE A 197 46.30 -11.70 -10.60
N LYS A 198 45.74 -11.02 -9.61
CA LYS A 198 44.37 -11.20 -9.11
C LYS A 198 43.48 -10.10 -9.67
N TYR A 199 42.22 -10.45 -9.92
CA TYR A 199 41.21 -9.50 -10.39
C TYR A 199 40.08 -9.36 -9.38
N GLU A 200 39.51 -8.17 -9.33
CA GLU A 200 38.26 -7.88 -8.62
C GLU A 200 37.37 -7.07 -9.57
N VAL A 201 36.14 -7.52 -9.80
CA VAL A 201 35.15 -6.75 -10.57
C VAL A 201 34.43 -5.80 -9.63
N LEU A 202 34.44 -4.52 -9.95
CA LEU A 202 33.88 -3.46 -9.12
C LEU A 202 32.73 -2.78 -9.85
N PHE A 203 31.61 -2.60 -9.16
CA PHE A 203 30.47 -1.81 -9.63
C PHE A 203 30.28 -0.60 -8.73
N ASP A 204 29.96 0.55 -9.30
CA ASP A 204 29.76 1.80 -8.56
C ASP A 204 28.69 2.68 -9.25
N THR A 205 28.20 3.66 -8.52
CA THR A 205 27.37 4.75 -9.05
C THR A 205 28.10 5.50 -10.16
N LEU A 206 27.35 6.17 -11.04
CA LEU A 206 27.94 6.90 -12.18
C LEU A 206 29.01 7.92 -11.77
N ASN A 207 28.85 8.55 -10.59
CA ASN A 207 29.75 9.56 -10.05
C ASN A 207 30.78 9.02 -9.03
N GLY A 208 30.72 7.73 -8.69
CA GLY A 208 31.65 7.13 -7.73
C GLY A 208 33.09 7.05 -8.27
N ASP A 209 34.07 6.73 -7.43
CA ASP A 209 35.47 6.61 -7.83
C ASP A 209 36.05 5.21 -7.52
N PHE A 210 35.18 4.25 -7.19
CA PHE A 210 35.51 2.89 -6.76
C PHE A 210 36.28 2.79 -5.44
N SER A 211 36.40 3.88 -4.66
CA SER A 211 36.95 3.81 -3.30
C SER A 211 35.97 3.19 -2.29
N SER A 212 34.68 3.17 -2.63
CA SER A 212 33.60 2.52 -1.89
C SER A 212 32.56 1.97 -2.88
N PRO A 213 32.88 0.87 -3.58
CA PRO A 213 32.03 0.34 -4.64
C PRO A 213 30.67 -0.12 -4.10
N LEU A 214 29.64 -0.07 -4.94
CA LEU A 214 28.31 -0.62 -4.65
C LEU A 214 28.39 -2.13 -4.43
N ASN A 215 29.12 -2.82 -5.30
CA ASN A 215 29.36 -4.26 -5.21
C ASN A 215 30.78 -4.58 -5.69
N SER A 216 31.41 -5.59 -5.08
CA SER A 216 32.69 -6.12 -5.52
C SER A 216 32.71 -7.64 -5.53
N PHE A 217 33.39 -8.21 -6.52
CA PHE A 217 33.48 -9.65 -6.73
C PHE A 217 34.93 -10.06 -6.98
N GLU A 218 35.50 -10.83 -6.06
CA GLU A 218 36.86 -11.36 -6.20
C GLU A 218 36.91 -12.50 -7.23
N ILE A 219 37.87 -12.42 -8.15
CA ILE A 219 38.07 -13.41 -9.20
C ILE A 219 39.34 -14.20 -8.90
N THR A 220 39.16 -15.48 -8.58
CA THR A 220 40.27 -16.36 -8.17
C THR A 220 41.19 -16.73 -9.32
N SER A 221 40.65 -16.87 -10.54
CA SER A 221 41.41 -17.16 -11.76
C SER A 221 40.58 -16.91 -13.02
N GLY A 222 41.22 -16.46 -14.11
CA GLY A 222 40.57 -16.23 -15.40
C GLY A 222 40.30 -14.75 -15.69
N GLU A 223 39.82 -14.48 -16.90
CA GLU A 223 39.56 -13.15 -17.43
C GLU A 223 38.06 -12.89 -17.68
N SER A 224 37.20 -13.59 -16.94
CA SER A 224 35.76 -13.41 -16.96
C SER A 224 35.09 -13.52 -15.59
N PHE A 225 33.89 -12.94 -15.51
CA PHE A 225 32.98 -12.95 -14.37
C PHE A 225 31.55 -13.10 -14.88
N THR A 226 30.76 -13.99 -14.28
CA THR A 226 29.34 -14.13 -14.58
C THR A 226 28.49 -13.69 -13.41
N ILE A 227 27.33 -13.11 -13.71
CA ILE A 227 26.30 -12.78 -12.73
C ILE A 227 24.94 -13.18 -13.30
N THR A 228 24.11 -13.82 -12.47
CA THR A 228 22.77 -14.28 -12.89
C THR A 228 21.76 -13.14 -12.92
N HIS A 229 20.67 -13.29 -13.68
CA HIS A 229 19.55 -12.34 -13.66
C HIS A 229 19.01 -12.11 -12.24
N GLN A 230 18.87 -13.19 -11.45
CA GLN A 230 18.43 -13.08 -10.05
C GLN A 230 19.39 -12.23 -9.21
N GLU A 231 20.71 -12.44 -9.32
CA GLU A 231 21.71 -11.64 -8.62
C GLU A 231 21.72 -10.19 -9.10
N ILE A 232 21.43 -9.93 -10.38
CA ILE A 232 21.28 -8.56 -10.88
C ILE A 232 20.11 -7.86 -10.18
N GLY A 233 18.94 -8.52 -10.10
CA GLY A 233 17.78 -7.99 -9.40
C GLY A 233 18.06 -7.66 -7.94
N VAL A 234 18.77 -8.55 -7.24
CA VAL A 234 19.13 -8.36 -5.82
C VAL A 234 20.15 -7.23 -5.63
N ASN A 235 21.21 -7.20 -6.44
CA ASN A 235 22.34 -6.28 -6.23
C ASN A 235 22.12 -4.90 -6.85
N PHE A 236 21.25 -4.79 -7.86
CA PHE A 236 21.11 -3.58 -8.69
C PHE A 236 19.67 -3.16 -8.97
N GLY A 237 18.64 -3.81 -8.41
CA GLY A 237 17.23 -3.45 -8.62
C GLY A 237 16.92 -1.96 -8.35
N ASP A 238 17.58 -1.37 -7.35
CA ASP A 238 17.44 0.05 -7.00
C ASP A 238 18.41 0.99 -7.76
N ASN A 239 19.37 0.43 -8.49
CA ASN A 239 20.44 1.15 -9.17
C ASN A 239 20.58 0.68 -10.62
N PRO A 240 19.64 1.02 -11.51
CA PRO A 240 19.65 0.52 -12.88
C PRO A 240 20.83 1.07 -13.69
N ASN A 241 21.42 2.21 -13.32
CA ASN A 241 22.56 2.79 -14.05
C ASN A 241 23.81 2.75 -13.20
N VAL A 242 24.76 1.90 -13.56
CA VAL A 242 26.05 1.77 -12.86
C VAL A 242 27.20 1.86 -13.84
N LYS A 243 28.39 2.09 -13.29
CA LYS A 243 29.64 1.86 -14.00
C LYS A 243 30.39 0.71 -13.35
N TRP A 244 31.20 0.03 -14.14
CA TRP A 244 32.00 -1.09 -13.70
C TRP A 244 33.43 -0.97 -14.19
N THR A 245 34.35 -1.55 -13.43
CA THR A 245 35.75 -1.72 -13.80
C THR A 245 36.27 -3.05 -13.28
N VAL A 246 37.45 -3.44 -13.76
CA VAL A 246 38.22 -4.56 -13.23
C VAL A 246 39.46 -3.98 -12.59
N LYS A 247 39.66 -4.27 -11.31
CA LYS A 247 40.88 -3.96 -10.57
C LYS A 247 41.84 -5.14 -10.68
N ALA A 248 42.95 -4.97 -11.38
CA ALA A 248 44.06 -5.92 -11.39
C ALA A 248 45.00 -5.61 -10.23
N THR A 249 45.48 -6.62 -9.51
CA THR A 249 46.48 -6.49 -8.44
C THR A 249 47.57 -7.54 -8.62
N ILE A 250 48.84 -7.14 -8.55
CA ILE A 250 49.94 -8.10 -8.55
C ILE A 250 49.91 -8.84 -7.21
N ASP A 251 49.77 -10.17 -7.25
CA ASP A 251 49.57 -10.99 -6.06
C ASP A 251 50.74 -10.86 -5.08
N GLY A 252 50.42 -10.65 -3.79
CA GLY A 252 51.40 -10.42 -2.74
C GLY A 252 51.96 -8.98 -2.68
N THR A 253 51.42 -8.04 -3.46
CA THR A 253 51.81 -6.62 -3.44
C THR A 253 50.60 -5.69 -3.29
N GLU A 254 50.84 -4.40 -3.02
CA GLU A 254 49.80 -3.36 -3.02
C GLU A 254 49.59 -2.71 -4.41
N ILE A 255 50.31 -3.17 -5.43
CA ILE A 255 50.29 -2.57 -6.77
C ILE A 255 49.03 -3.03 -7.48
N SER A 256 48.13 -2.08 -7.71
CA SER A 256 46.88 -2.31 -8.40
C SER A 256 46.59 -1.25 -9.45
N LEU A 257 45.82 -1.65 -10.46
CA LEU A 257 45.37 -0.78 -11.55
C LEU A 257 43.92 -1.14 -11.91
N ASN A 258 43.07 -0.13 -11.94
CA ASN A 258 41.72 -0.27 -12.50
C ASN A 258 41.80 -0.07 -14.02
N ALA A 259 41.10 -0.90 -14.77
CA ALA A 259 40.85 -0.63 -16.19
C ALA A 259 40.00 0.64 -16.37
N GLU A 260 40.03 1.23 -17.57
CA GLU A 260 39.12 2.33 -17.91
C GLU A 260 37.66 1.87 -17.76
N PRO A 261 36.85 2.52 -16.88
CA PRO A 261 35.52 2.04 -16.56
C PRO A 261 34.57 2.06 -17.76
N ARG A 262 33.58 1.16 -17.73
CA ARG A 262 32.45 1.14 -18.66
C ARG A 262 31.13 1.34 -17.94
N PHE A 263 30.15 1.85 -18.65
CA PHE A 263 28.77 2.02 -18.16
C PHE A 263 27.91 0.84 -18.59
N VAL A 264 27.04 0.38 -17.69
CA VAL A 264 26.01 -0.62 -17.95
C VAL A 264 24.69 -0.14 -17.37
N ASN A 265 23.61 -0.36 -18.12
CA ASN A 265 22.24 -0.07 -17.69
C ASN A 265 21.48 -1.39 -17.55
N TRP A 266 20.99 -1.67 -16.35
CA TRP A 266 20.16 -2.82 -16.01
C TRP A 266 18.70 -2.48 -16.29
N ASP A 267 18.15 -3.16 -17.30
CA ASP A 267 16.71 -3.20 -17.56
C ASP A 267 16.16 -4.45 -16.88
N VAL A 268 15.90 -4.34 -15.57
CA VAL A 268 15.36 -5.45 -14.78
C VAL A 268 13.87 -5.55 -15.06
N PHE A 269 13.46 -6.62 -15.73
CA PHE A 269 12.04 -6.85 -15.99
C PHE A 269 11.37 -7.29 -14.69
N VAL A 270 10.49 -6.43 -14.17
CA VAL A 270 9.66 -6.70 -13.00
C VAL A 270 8.19 -6.53 -13.39
N ILE A 271 7.37 -7.55 -13.11
CA ILE A 271 5.93 -7.51 -13.34
C ILE A 271 5.29 -6.77 -12.17
N ASN A 272 4.88 -5.53 -12.41
CA ASN A 272 4.17 -4.69 -11.42
C ASN A 272 2.66 -4.66 -11.64
N GLU A 273 2.23 -4.98 -12.85
CA GLU A 273 0.83 -5.04 -13.26
C GLU A 273 0.57 -6.41 -13.89
N PHE A 274 -0.61 -6.97 -13.63
CA PHE A 274 -1.00 -8.26 -14.15
C PHE A 274 -2.50 -8.27 -14.38
N TYR A 275 -2.97 -8.94 -15.43
CA TYR A 275 -4.37 -8.86 -15.83
C TYR A 275 -4.95 -10.23 -16.17
N LEU A 276 -6.22 -10.45 -15.83
CA LEU A 276 -6.99 -11.64 -16.22
C LEU A 276 -7.72 -11.38 -17.55
N VAL A 277 -7.56 -12.28 -18.51
CA VAL A 277 -8.29 -12.28 -19.78
C VAL A 277 -8.90 -13.66 -20.02
N GLY A 278 -10.14 -13.74 -20.52
CA GLY A 278 -10.79 -15.03 -20.71
C GLY A 278 -12.25 -14.92 -21.12
N ASP A 279 -13.01 -15.98 -20.90
CA ASP A 279 -14.43 -16.03 -21.28
C ASP A 279 -15.28 -14.95 -20.58
N HIS A 280 -14.90 -14.50 -19.37
CA HIS A 280 -15.60 -13.45 -18.63
C HIS A 280 -15.64 -12.10 -19.36
N ASN A 281 -14.61 -11.82 -20.17
CA ASN A 281 -14.51 -10.61 -20.97
C ASN A 281 -14.39 -10.90 -22.48
N SER A 282 -14.86 -12.08 -22.92
CA SER A 282 -14.85 -12.50 -24.33
C SER A 282 -13.46 -12.52 -24.98
N TRP A 283 -12.41 -12.82 -24.22
CA TRP A 283 -11.01 -12.84 -24.68
C TRP A 283 -10.52 -11.50 -25.25
N ASP A 284 -11.14 -10.39 -24.85
CA ASP A 284 -10.70 -9.05 -25.24
C ASP A 284 -9.57 -8.57 -24.32
N ASN A 285 -8.34 -8.57 -24.83
CA ASN A 285 -7.15 -8.19 -24.08
C ASN A 285 -7.11 -6.70 -23.70
N ALA A 286 -7.87 -5.84 -24.40
CA ALA A 286 -7.95 -4.41 -24.10
C ALA A 286 -8.83 -4.12 -22.87
N THR A 287 -9.71 -5.06 -22.53
CA THR A 287 -10.61 -4.99 -21.36
C THR A 287 -10.28 -6.05 -20.32
N ALA A 288 -9.03 -6.52 -20.26
CA ALA A 288 -8.57 -7.48 -19.25
C ALA A 288 -8.68 -6.88 -17.84
N THR A 289 -9.05 -7.72 -16.86
CA THR A 289 -9.33 -7.28 -15.49
C THR A 289 -8.02 -7.21 -14.70
N PRO A 290 -7.64 -6.05 -14.12
CA PRO A 290 -6.39 -5.95 -13.38
C PRO A 290 -6.44 -6.74 -12.07
N PHE A 291 -5.34 -7.40 -11.73
CA PHE A 291 -5.09 -7.95 -10.41
C PHE A 291 -4.67 -6.84 -9.42
N VAL A 292 -4.89 -7.09 -8.14
CA VAL A 292 -4.29 -6.33 -7.05
C VAL A 292 -2.87 -6.88 -6.82
N ASN A 293 -1.86 -6.02 -6.97
CA ASN A 293 -0.46 -6.35 -6.65
C ASN A 293 -0.26 -6.38 -5.13
N LYS A 294 0.15 -7.54 -4.59
CA LYS A 294 0.41 -7.76 -3.16
C LYS A 294 1.91 -7.63 -2.80
N GLY A 295 2.75 -7.24 -3.76
CA GLY A 295 4.20 -7.09 -3.63
C GLY A 295 4.96 -8.39 -3.89
N ASN A 296 6.27 -8.29 -4.12
CA ASN A 296 7.19 -9.43 -4.33
C ASN A 296 6.74 -10.43 -5.41
N GLY A 297 6.02 -9.97 -6.44
CA GLY A 297 5.50 -10.82 -7.52
C GLY A 297 4.26 -11.65 -7.13
N ALA A 298 3.56 -11.28 -6.06
CA ALA A 298 2.26 -11.87 -5.70
C ALA A 298 1.10 -10.99 -6.17
N PHE A 299 0.07 -11.61 -6.73
CA PHE A 299 -1.13 -10.95 -7.28
C PHE A 299 -2.40 -11.67 -6.84
N GLU A 300 -3.46 -10.92 -6.61
CA GLU A 300 -4.77 -11.46 -6.22
C GLU A 300 -5.92 -10.74 -6.94
N LEU A 301 -6.93 -11.51 -7.37
CA LEU A 301 -8.14 -10.99 -7.99
C LEU A 301 -9.35 -11.80 -7.53
N GLN A 302 -10.40 -11.12 -7.11
CA GLN A 302 -11.71 -11.70 -6.89
C GLN A 302 -12.64 -11.34 -8.05
N ILE A 303 -13.25 -12.33 -8.70
CA ILE A 303 -14.05 -12.12 -9.91
C ILE A 303 -15.13 -13.18 -10.10
N ASP A 304 -16.26 -12.78 -10.71
CA ASP A 304 -17.30 -13.70 -11.16
C ASP A 304 -16.95 -14.30 -12.53
N LEU A 305 -16.97 -15.63 -12.61
CA LEU A 305 -16.67 -16.38 -13.83
C LEU A 305 -17.88 -17.24 -14.26
N PRO A 306 -18.19 -17.34 -15.57
CA PRO A 306 -19.25 -18.21 -16.06
C PRO A 306 -18.85 -19.69 -16.01
N ALA A 307 -19.83 -20.60 -16.06
CA ALA A 307 -19.56 -22.03 -16.05
C ALA A 307 -18.71 -22.46 -17.25
N ASN A 308 -17.75 -23.35 -17.01
CA ASN A 308 -16.75 -23.79 -18.01
C ASN A 308 -15.85 -22.67 -18.55
N ALA A 309 -15.70 -21.55 -17.86
CA ALA A 309 -14.82 -20.47 -18.30
C ALA A 309 -13.36 -20.92 -18.38
N GLY A 310 -12.73 -20.61 -19.50
CA GLY A 310 -11.29 -20.59 -19.68
C GLY A 310 -10.72 -19.17 -19.54
N PHE A 311 -9.52 -19.04 -19.00
CA PHE A 311 -8.80 -17.77 -18.90
C PHE A 311 -7.28 -17.95 -18.91
N LYS A 312 -6.59 -16.82 -19.07
CA LYS A 312 -5.14 -16.62 -19.05
C LYS A 312 -4.79 -15.34 -18.32
N PHE A 313 -3.50 -15.09 -18.19
CA PHE A 313 -2.99 -13.87 -17.60
C PHE A 313 -2.09 -13.09 -18.57
N LEU A 314 -2.15 -11.76 -18.48
CA LEU A 314 -1.35 -10.84 -19.29
C LEU A 314 -0.42 -10.03 -18.39
N PRO A 315 0.88 -9.93 -18.72
CA PRO A 315 1.82 -9.02 -18.04
C PRO A 315 1.66 -7.57 -18.49
N GLN A 316 0.87 -7.31 -19.54
CA GLN A 316 0.61 -5.98 -20.08
C GLN A 316 -0.81 -5.89 -20.64
N LEU A 317 -1.56 -4.87 -20.25
CA LEU A 317 -2.91 -4.62 -20.76
C LEU A 317 -2.90 -4.39 -22.28
N GLY A 318 -3.81 -5.03 -23.01
CA GLY A 318 -3.95 -4.88 -24.45
C GLY A 318 -2.90 -5.62 -25.29
N SER A 319 -1.99 -6.40 -24.68
CA SER A 319 -0.98 -7.19 -25.38
C SER A 319 -1.11 -8.67 -25.05
N TRP A 320 -0.88 -9.52 -26.05
CA TRP A 320 -0.71 -10.98 -25.87
C TRP A 320 0.76 -11.37 -25.72
N ASP A 321 1.69 -10.44 -25.92
CA ASP A 321 3.11 -10.73 -25.85
C ASP A 321 3.49 -11.09 -24.40
N GLY A 322 4.02 -12.31 -24.23
CA GLY A 322 4.42 -12.85 -22.93
C GLY A 322 3.24 -13.26 -22.03
N ASP A 323 2.09 -13.63 -22.61
CA ASP A 323 0.97 -14.17 -21.85
C ASP A 323 1.35 -15.43 -21.07
N TRP A 324 0.64 -15.64 -19.96
CA TRP A 324 0.85 -16.77 -19.06
C TRP A 324 -0.43 -17.61 -18.98
N GLY A 325 -0.25 -18.92 -18.98
CA GLY A 325 -1.31 -19.89 -18.72
C GLY A 325 -0.80 -21.03 -17.86
N GLU A 326 -1.61 -22.06 -17.68
CA GLU A 326 -1.25 -23.23 -16.89
C GLU A 326 -0.17 -24.06 -17.60
N ASP A 327 0.80 -24.56 -16.83
CA ASP A 327 1.74 -25.57 -17.29
C ASP A 327 1.02 -26.93 -17.44
N PRO A 328 0.87 -27.47 -18.68
CA PRO A 328 0.20 -28.75 -18.88
C PRO A 328 0.95 -29.93 -18.26
N ALA A 329 2.24 -29.79 -17.91
CA ALA A 329 3.03 -30.81 -17.25
C ALA A 329 2.98 -30.73 -15.72
N ILE A 330 2.67 -29.56 -15.15
CA ILE A 330 2.67 -29.32 -13.70
C ILE A 330 1.44 -28.49 -13.28
N PRO A 331 0.31 -29.15 -12.97
CA PRO A 331 -0.91 -28.46 -12.55
C PRO A 331 -0.68 -27.49 -11.39
N GLY A 332 -1.30 -26.31 -11.46
CA GLY A 332 -1.11 -25.22 -10.49
C GLY A 332 0.17 -24.38 -10.69
N LYS A 333 0.95 -24.65 -11.74
CA LYS A 333 2.06 -23.79 -12.19
C LYS A 333 1.67 -23.01 -13.44
N ILE A 334 2.31 -21.85 -13.61
CA ILE A 334 2.20 -21.03 -14.82
C ILE A 334 3.48 -21.06 -15.65
N ILE A 335 3.32 -21.01 -16.97
CA ILE A 335 4.41 -20.85 -17.95
C ILE A 335 3.93 -19.94 -19.09
N GLN A 336 4.87 -19.43 -19.89
CA GLN A 336 4.56 -18.65 -21.11
C GLN A 336 4.50 -19.55 -22.35
N ASP A 337 5.56 -20.29 -22.62
CA ASP A 337 5.65 -21.12 -23.83
C ASP A 337 4.98 -22.48 -23.64
N GLY A 338 4.02 -22.81 -24.51
CA GLY A 338 3.34 -24.11 -24.49
C GLY A 338 2.33 -24.26 -23.35
N GLU A 339 1.90 -23.14 -22.77
CA GLU A 339 0.83 -23.09 -21.78
C GLU A 339 -0.52 -23.58 -22.32
N GLN A 340 -1.46 -23.78 -21.40
CA GLN A 340 -2.87 -23.97 -21.70
C GLN A 340 -3.75 -23.00 -20.89
N ASN A 341 -4.97 -22.76 -21.38
CA ASN A 341 -5.97 -22.01 -20.64
C ASN A 341 -6.28 -22.68 -19.28
N ILE A 342 -6.33 -21.88 -18.24
CA ILE A 342 -6.85 -22.31 -16.94
C ILE A 342 -8.38 -22.37 -17.05
N SER A 343 -9.00 -23.43 -16.55
CA SER A 343 -10.45 -23.63 -16.67
C SER A 343 -11.10 -23.92 -15.32
N ILE A 344 -12.29 -23.35 -15.12
CA ILE A 344 -13.20 -23.70 -14.03
C ILE A 344 -14.40 -24.49 -14.56
N VAL A 345 -15.16 -25.17 -13.69
CA VAL A 345 -16.32 -25.99 -14.09
C VAL A 345 -17.63 -25.26 -13.83
N ASN A 346 -17.82 -24.76 -12.61
CA ASN A 346 -19.06 -24.14 -12.18
C ASN A 346 -19.00 -22.62 -12.35
N ALA A 347 -20.12 -22.00 -12.69
CA ALA A 347 -20.22 -20.56 -12.57
C ALA A 347 -20.14 -20.19 -11.09
N GLY A 348 -19.47 -19.09 -10.77
CA GLY A 348 -19.34 -18.64 -9.40
C GLY A 348 -18.34 -17.52 -9.27
N ARG A 349 -18.21 -17.05 -8.04
CA ARG A 349 -17.17 -16.10 -7.68
C ARG A 349 -15.90 -16.84 -7.32
N TYR A 350 -14.76 -16.37 -7.79
CA TYR A 350 -13.47 -16.99 -7.52
C TYR A 350 -12.47 -15.98 -6.99
N ILE A 351 -11.62 -16.43 -6.07
CA ILE A 351 -10.36 -15.77 -5.72
C ILE A 351 -9.26 -16.47 -6.53
N ILE A 352 -8.57 -15.69 -7.35
CA ILE A 352 -7.43 -16.12 -8.14
C ILE A 352 -6.19 -15.48 -7.53
N LYS A 353 -5.22 -16.30 -7.13
CA LYS A 353 -3.90 -15.84 -6.66
C LYS A 353 -2.83 -16.30 -7.63
N VAL A 354 -1.84 -15.45 -7.90
CA VAL A 354 -0.67 -15.76 -8.74
C VAL A 354 0.60 -15.36 -7.99
N ASP A 355 1.60 -16.24 -7.98
CA ASP A 355 2.88 -16.04 -7.29
C ASP A 355 4.02 -16.32 -8.28
N PHE A 356 4.70 -15.26 -8.73
CA PHE A 356 5.82 -15.35 -9.67
C PHE A 356 7.09 -15.99 -9.08
N PRO A 357 7.51 -15.73 -7.82
CA PRO A 357 8.67 -16.40 -7.24
C PRO A 357 8.60 -17.93 -7.31
N THR A 358 7.39 -18.49 -7.23
CA THR A 358 7.14 -19.93 -7.34
C THR A 358 6.50 -20.35 -8.67
N LEU A 359 6.23 -19.40 -9.57
CA LEU A 359 5.46 -19.58 -10.81
C LEU A 359 4.19 -20.39 -10.60
N SER A 360 3.40 -20.06 -9.57
CA SER A 360 2.19 -20.81 -9.22
C SER A 360 0.93 -19.95 -9.24
N PHE A 361 -0.21 -20.62 -9.34
CA PHE A 361 -1.51 -19.97 -9.20
C PHE A 361 -2.48 -20.85 -8.40
N THR A 362 -3.48 -20.23 -7.80
CA THR A 362 -4.63 -20.92 -7.18
C THR A 362 -5.93 -20.29 -7.64
N VAL A 363 -6.95 -21.11 -7.87
CA VAL A 363 -8.30 -20.67 -8.20
C VAL A 363 -9.24 -21.33 -7.20
N THR A 364 -9.77 -20.54 -6.28
CA THR A 364 -10.65 -21.03 -5.21
C THR A 364 -12.00 -20.34 -5.32
N GLU A 365 -13.07 -21.13 -5.36
CA GLU A 365 -14.43 -20.58 -5.32
C GLU A 365 -14.62 -19.83 -3.99
N PHE A 366 -15.10 -18.60 -4.10
CA PHE A 366 -15.47 -17.79 -2.96
C PHE A 366 -16.87 -18.17 -2.52
N ILE A 367 -16.99 -18.64 -1.29
CA ILE A 367 -18.25 -19.04 -0.69
C ILE A 367 -18.47 -18.14 0.52
N ALA A 368 -19.62 -17.45 0.55
CA ALA A 368 -20.03 -16.69 1.71
C ALA A 368 -20.15 -17.62 2.94
N PRO A 369 -19.79 -17.15 4.15
CA PRO A 369 -19.88 -18.01 5.33
C PRO A 369 -21.34 -18.37 5.64
N ASP A 370 -21.59 -19.48 6.33
CA ASP A 370 -22.94 -19.87 6.75
C ASP A 370 -23.47 -19.00 7.91
N ASN A 371 -22.56 -18.41 8.69
CA ASN A 371 -22.86 -17.58 9.84
C ASN A 371 -21.97 -16.33 9.82
N LEU A 372 -22.46 -15.25 10.42
CA LEU A 372 -21.69 -14.04 10.60
C LEU A 372 -21.94 -13.47 12.00
N PHE A 373 -20.90 -12.94 12.63
CA PHE A 373 -20.96 -12.36 13.96
C PHE A 373 -20.32 -10.98 13.99
N LEU A 374 -20.94 -10.05 14.69
CA LEU A 374 -20.33 -8.77 15.01
C LEU A 374 -19.44 -8.93 16.23
N THR A 375 -18.17 -8.56 16.11
CA THR A 375 -17.22 -8.48 17.23
C THR A 375 -16.58 -7.09 17.28
N GLY A 376 -16.12 -6.64 18.43
CA GLY A 376 -15.52 -5.32 18.55
C GLY A 376 -15.64 -4.74 19.94
N SER A 377 -15.48 -3.42 20.05
CA SER A 377 -15.71 -2.70 21.30
C SER A 377 -17.09 -2.98 21.93
N PRO A 378 -18.20 -3.20 21.19
CA PRO A 378 -19.50 -3.45 21.82
C PRO A 378 -19.57 -4.75 22.63
N VAL A 379 -18.73 -5.73 22.30
CA VAL A 379 -18.62 -7.02 22.99
C VAL A 379 -17.26 -7.20 23.68
N GLY A 380 -16.52 -6.10 23.86
CA GLY A 380 -15.23 -6.09 24.56
C GLY A 380 -14.06 -6.74 23.81
N TRP A 381 -14.12 -6.81 22.48
CA TRP A 381 -13.14 -7.49 21.62
C TRP A 381 -12.96 -8.99 21.96
N ASP A 382 -14.03 -9.62 22.42
CA ASP A 382 -14.08 -11.06 22.71
C ASP A 382 -14.94 -11.76 21.66
N ALA A 383 -14.29 -12.55 20.79
CA ALA A 383 -14.96 -13.29 19.72
C ALA A 383 -16.07 -14.23 20.23
N THR A 384 -15.94 -14.76 21.45
CA THR A 384 -16.94 -15.67 22.03
C THR A 384 -18.23 -14.98 22.45
N ASN A 385 -18.19 -13.65 22.60
CA ASN A 385 -19.35 -12.81 22.87
C ASN A 385 -19.94 -12.19 21.59
N GLY A 386 -19.47 -12.60 20.41
CA GLY A 386 -19.92 -12.06 19.12
C GLY A 386 -21.44 -12.15 18.95
N VAL A 387 -22.03 -11.10 18.38
CA VAL A 387 -23.48 -11.01 18.16
C VAL A 387 -23.82 -11.56 16.79
N ALA A 388 -24.65 -12.60 16.74
CA ALA A 388 -25.02 -13.25 15.48
C ALA A 388 -25.86 -12.34 14.60
N PHE A 389 -25.53 -12.31 13.31
CA PHE A 389 -26.39 -11.74 12.27
C PHE A 389 -27.52 -12.70 11.90
N HIS A 390 -28.62 -12.12 11.43
CA HIS A 390 -29.62 -12.86 10.68
C HIS A 390 -29.06 -13.18 9.28
N ASN A 391 -29.08 -14.45 8.89
CA ASN A 391 -28.68 -14.90 7.56
C ASN A 391 -29.92 -14.98 6.65
N HIS A 392 -29.92 -14.26 5.54
CA HIS A 392 -31.03 -14.24 4.58
C HIS A 392 -30.86 -15.24 3.43
N GLY A 393 -29.78 -16.02 3.43
CA GLY A 393 -29.34 -16.78 2.28
C GLY A 393 -28.57 -15.91 1.29
N ASP A 394 -28.02 -16.56 0.26
CA ASP A 394 -27.31 -15.92 -0.85
C ASP A 394 -26.23 -14.91 -0.39
N GLY A 395 -25.60 -15.12 0.76
CA GLY A 395 -24.52 -14.26 1.27
C GLY A 395 -24.95 -12.89 1.83
N ILE A 396 -26.24 -12.67 2.11
CA ILE A 396 -26.74 -11.44 2.72
C ILE A 396 -27.02 -11.64 4.22
N PHE A 397 -26.48 -10.75 5.04
CA PHE A 397 -26.62 -10.76 6.50
C PHE A 397 -27.13 -9.42 7.01
N SER A 398 -27.98 -9.42 8.05
CA SER A 398 -28.32 -8.18 8.77
C SER A 398 -28.35 -8.33 10.28
N LEU A 399 -28.08 -7.24 10.99
CA LEU A 399 -28.14 -7.16 12.45
C LEU A 399 -28.56 -5.75 12.85
N THR A 400 -29.52 -5.62 13.75
CA THR A 400 -29.73 -4.35 14.47
C THR A 400 -28.90 -4.33 15.74
N TYR A 401 -28.16 -3.24 15.98
CA TYR A 401 -27.35 -3.08 17.17
C TYR A 401 -27.29 -1.62 17.64
N ASN A 402 -27.37 -1.40 18.95
CA ASN A 402 -27.20 -0.08 19.56
C ASN A 402 -25.72 0.18 19.87
N PHE A 403 -25.10 1.06 19.11
CA PHE A 403 -23.68 1.37 19.23
C PHE A 403 -23.42 2.65 20.03
N GLU A 404 -22.27 2.66 20.71
CA GLU A 404 -21.67 3.89 21.24
C GLU A 404 -20.99 4.70 20.12
N ALA A 405 -20.85 6.03 20.32
CA ALA A 405 -20.43 6.96 19.27
C ALA A 405 -19.04 6.73 18.68
N THR A 406 -18.17 5.99 19.39
CA THR A 406 -16.81 5.66 18.95
C THR A 406 -16.61 4.16 18.85
N ALA A 407 -17.70 3.40 18.68
CA ALA A 407 -17.61 1.96 18.57
C ALA A 407 -16.81 1.59 17.31
N GLU A 408 -15.93 0.61 17.47
CA GLU A 408 -15.19 -0.02 16.40
C GLU A 408 -15.48 -1.51 16.41
N PHE A 409 -15.68 -2.11 15.25
CA PHE A 409 -16.05 -3.52 15.12
C PHE A 409 -15.54 -4.15 13.82
N LYS A 410 -15.67 -5.47 13.75
CA LYS A 410 -15.37 -6.34 12.62
C LYS A 410 -16.44 -7.42 12.50
N PHE A 411 -16.37 -8.20 11.42
CA PHE A 411 -17.20 -9.38 11.22
C PHE A 411 -16.38 -10.65 11.33
N LEU A 412 -16.93 -11.66 12.01
CA LEU A 412 -16.33 -12.97 12.12
C LEU A 412 -17.25 -14.02 11.49
N PRO A 413 -16.70 -14.97 10.69
CA PRO A 413 -17.49 -16.10 10.19
C PRO A 413 -17.79 -17.14 11.29
N THR A 414 -17.03 -17.11 12.39
CA THR A 414 -17.25 -17.95 13.58
C THR A 414 -17.12 -17.13 14.86
N ASN A 415 -17.83 -17.50 15.94
CA ASN A 415 -17.71 -16.83 17.25
C ASN A 415 -16.67 -17.51 18.16
N ILE A 416 -15.55 -17.98 17.59
CA ILE A 416 -14.51 -18.71 18.33
C ILE A 416 -13.28 -17.84 18.54
N ASP A 417 -12.72 -17.31 17.45
CA ASP A 417 -11.54 -16.47 17.44
C ASP A 417 -11.60 -15.49 16.25
N PHE A 418 -10.49 -14.77 16.00
CA PHE A 418 -10.36 -13.80 14.91
C PHE A 418 -9.82 -14.43 13.62
N SER A 419 -9.88 -15.76 13.47
CA SER A 419 -9.54 -16.38 12.18
C SER A 419 -10.53 -15.96 11.10
N ASP A 420 -10.01 -15.67 9.91
CA ASP A 420 -10.77 -15.28 8.74
C ASP A 420 -11.68 -14.05 8.98
N ASP A 421 -11.26 -13.13 9.84
CA ASP A 421 -12.00 -11.91 10.14
C ASP A 421 -12.10 -10.98 8.92
N TRP A 422 -13.20 -10.24 8.87
CA TRP A 422 -13.48 -9.26 7.83
C TRP A 422 -13.59 -7.88 8.47
N GLY A 423 -12.90 -6.92 7.88
CA GLY A 423 -12.99 -5.51 8.24
C GLY A 423 -13.19 -4.65 7.01
N GLU A 424 -13.17 -3.35 7.19
CA GLU A 424 -13.27 -2.38 6.11
C GLU A 424 -12.00 -2.37 5.25
N ASP A 425 -12.16 -2.31 3.93
CA ASP A 425 -11.06 -2.00 3.02
C ASP A 425 -10.63 -0.53 3.18
N PRO A 426 -9.40 -0.24 3.64
CA PRO A 426 -8.92 1.14 3.76
C PRO A 426 -8.81 1.86 2.39
N ALA A 427 -8.77 1.13 1.27
CA ALA A 427 -8.75 1.71 -0.07
C ALA A 427 -10.15 2.00 -0.62
N ASN A 428 -11.20 1.31 -0.14
CA ASN A 428 -12.57 1.38 -0.66
C ASN A 428 -13.59 1.35 0.49
N ILE A 429 -13.85 2.52 1.09
CA ILE A 429 -14.81 2.70 2.20
C ILE A 429 -16.19 2.11 1.85
N GLY A 430 -16.77 1.37 2.80
CA GLY A 430 -18.04 0.64 2.61
C GLY A 430 -17.88 -0.75 1.99
N THR A 431 -16.66 -1.19 1.66
CA THR A 431 -16.35 -2.55 1.24
C THR A 431 -15.61 -3.33 2.33
N ILE A 432 -15.62 -4.66 2.25
CA ILE A 432 -14.95 -5.54 3.21
C ILE A 432 -13.83 -6.37 2.56
N ILE A 433 -12.74 -6.57 3.30
CA ILE A 433 -11.62 -7.47 2.97
C ILE A 433 -11.15 -8.21 4.21
N GLN A 434 -10.35 -9.27 4.03
CA GLN A 434 -9.68 -9.99 5.13
C GLN A 434 -8.25 -9.47 5.34
N ASP A 435 -7.40 -9.57 4.32
CA ASP A 435 -5.99 -9.19 4.45
C ASP A 435 -5.79 -7.68 4.32
N GLY A 436 -5.23 -7.05 5.35
CA GLY A 436 -4.94 -5.61 5.35
C GLY A 436 -6.15 -4.72 5.61
N GLU A 437 -7.24 -5.30 6.13
CA GLU A 437 -8.42 -4.55 6.58
C GLU A 437 -8.12 -3.57 7.72
N GLN A 438 -9.08 -2.68 7.97
CA GLN A 438 -9.17 -1.89 9.19
C GLN A 438 -10.52 -2.10 9.89
N ASN A 439 -10.58 -1.81 11.18
CA ASN A 439 -11.84 -1.82 11.93
C ASN A 439 -12.88 -0.87 11.30
N ILE A 440 -14.13 -1.35 11.20
CA ILE A 440 -15.28 -0.52 10.85
C ILE A 440 -15.61 0.40 12.03
N LYS A 441 -15.90 1.68 11.75
CA LYS A 441 -16.14 2.70 12.78
C LYS A 441 -17.52 3.32 12.67
N ILE A 442 -18.18 3.50 13.81
CA ILE A 442 -19.37 4.35 13.88
C ILE A 442 -18.93 5.82 13.78
N THR A 443 -19.47 6.53 12.79
CA THR A 443 -19.14 7.93 12.50
C THR A 443 -20.30 8.90 12.71
N GLU A 444 -21.54 8.41 12.70
CA GLU A 444 -22.78 9.21 12.89
C GLU A 444 -23.24 9.30 14.36
N GLY A 445 -22.35 8.97 15.29
CA GLY A 445 -22.59 9.03 16.73
C GLY A 445 -23.37 7.83 17.29
N ALA A 446 -23.59 7.82 18.60
CA ALA A 446 -24.27 6.72 19.27
C ALA A 446 -25.73 6.59 18.79
N GLY A 447 -26.26 5.37 18.81
CA GLY A 447 -27.65 5.07 18.45
C GLY A 447 -27.82 3.64 17.92
N THR A 448 -29.04 3.31 17.53
CA THR A 448 -29.40 2.02 16.93
C THR A 448 -29.14 2.06 15.43
N TYR A 449 -28.39 1.09 14.92
CA TYR A 449 -28.09 0.92 13.50
C TYR A 449 -28.54 -0.45 13.03
N VAL A 450 -29.02 -0.51 11.79
CA VAL A 450 -29.02 -1.76 11.03
C VAL A 450 -27.70 -1.86 10.27
N VAL A 451 -27.01 -2.97 10.49
CA VAL A 451 -25.80 -3.37 9.78
C VAL A 451 -26.22 -4.40 8.75
N ILE A 452 -25.91 -4.16 7.48
CA ILE A 452 -26.14 -5.12 6.39
C ILE A 452 -24.79 -5.47 5.80
N VAL A 453 -24.52 -6.76 5.61
CA VAL A 453 -23.30 -7.24 4.94
C VAL A 453 -23.71 -8.08 3.73
N ASP A 454 -23.15 -7.75 2.58
CA ASP A 454 -23.41 -8.42 1.31
C ASP A 454 -22.12 -9.03 0.75
N TYR A 455 -22.00 -10.36 0.87
CA TYR A 455 -20.86 -11.11 0.34
C TYR A 455 -20.87 -11.22 -1.21
N ASN A 456 -21.99 -10.93 -1.87
CA ASN A 456 -22.08 -10.82 -3.34
C ASN A 456 -21.55 -9.50 -3.87
N THR A 457 -21.34 -8.50 -3.03
CA THR A 457 -20.65 -7.28 -3.46
C THR A 457 -19.42 -6.98 -2.61
N LEU A 458 -19.16 -7.79 -1.58
CA LEU A 458 -18.21 -7.51 -0.51
C LEU A 458 -18.41 -6.11 0.06
N THR A 459 -19.67 -5.74 0.32
CA THR A 459 -20.01 -4.44 0.91
C THR A 459 -20.63 -4.60 2.27
N TYR A 460 -20.55 -3.54 3.05
CA TYR A 460 -21.36 -3.38 4.24
C TYR A 460 -22.06 -2.03 4.24
N LYS A 461 -23.24 -1.97 4.86
CA LYS A 461 -24.03 -0.75 5.02
C LYS A 461 -24.36 -0.55 6.49
N LEU A 462 -24.20 0.68 6.96
CA LEU A 462 -24.64 1.12 8.28
C LEU A 462 -25.75 2.15 8.05
N ALA A 463 -26.95 1.86 8.53
CA ALA A 463 -28.05 2.82 8.50
C ALA A 463 -28.54 3.06 9.93
N LYS A 464 -28.46 4.31 10.37
CA LYS A 464 -28.95 4.72 11.67
C LYS A 464 -30.48 4.77 11.66
N ILE A 465 -31.09 4.05 12.59
CA ILE A 465 -32.53 3.82 12.68
C ILE A 465 -33.01 4.08 14.11
N ASP A 466 -32.64 5.22 14.71
CA ASP A 466 -33.17 5.61 16.02
C ASP A 466 -34.69 5.87 15.95
N THR A 467 -35.15 6.32 14.78
CA THR A 467 -36.54 6.68 14.49
C THR A 467 -36.94 6.14 13.12
N LEU A 468 -38.24 5.96 12.91
CA LEU A 468 -38.80 5.61 11.61
C LEU A 468 -40.14 6.32 11.44
N PHE A 469 -40.39 6.88 10.27
CA PHE A 469 -41.61 7.59 9.92
C PHE A 469 -42.25 6.99 8.68
N MET A 470 -43.57 7.05 8.60
CA MET A 470 -44.31 6.69 7.39
C MET A 470 -44.61 7.91 6.53
N VAL A 471 -44.46 7.79 5.21
CA VAL A 471 -44.93 8.79 4.24
C VAL A 471 -45.67 8.10 3.10
N GLY A 472 -46.84 8.60 2.70
CA GLY A 472 -47.64 7.90 1.69
C GLY A 472 -48.93 8.60 1.32
N ASP A 473 -49.78 7.91 0.58
CA ASP A 473 -51.06 8.45 0.12
C ASP A 473 -51.97 8.88 1.29
N HIS A 474 -51.91 8.18 2.43
CA HIS A 474 -52.70 8.45 3.64
C HIS A 474 -52.43 9.84 4.24
N ASN A 475 -51.23 10.38 4.06
CA ASN A 475 -50.84 11.72 4.52
C ASN A 475 -50.53 12.69 3.36
N GLY A 476 -50.90 12.33 2.13
CA GLY A 476 -50.67 13.14 0.93
C GLY A 476 -49.20 13.32 0.57
N TRP A 477 -48.37 12.31 0.84
CA TRP A 477 -46.92 12.32 0.59
C TRP A 477 -46.16 13.44 1.33
N ASN A 478 -46.68 13.87 2.48
CA ASN A 478 -46.02 14.86 3.32
C ASN A 478 -44.91 14.20 4.15
N ASN A 479 -43.68 14.23 3.65
CA ASN A 479 -42.52 13.62 4.31
C ASN A 479 -42.13 14.30 5.63
N ALA A 480 -42.58 15.52 5.89
CA ALA A 480 -42.28 16.27 7.11
C ALA A 480 -43.33 16.08 8.23
N ASP A 481 -44.28 15.15 8.06
CA ASP A 481 -45.28 14.85 9.08
C ASP A 481 -44.70 13.99 10.22
N ALA A 482 -44.15 14.66 11.23
CA ALA A 482 -43.61 13.99 12.41
C ALA A 482 -44.65 13.18 13.21
N SER A 483 -45.96 13.37 12.98
CA SER A 483 -46.98 12.54 13.62
C SER A 483 -47.05 11.10 13.06
N GLN A 484 -46.30 10.82 11.98
CA GLN A 484 -46.20 9.51 11.35
C GLN A 484 -45.08 8.63 11.91
N GLU A 485 -44.49 9.01 13.04
CA GLU A 485 -43.47 8.21 13.71
C GLU A 485 -44.01 6.84 14.14
N PHE A 486 -43.20 5.80 13.98
CA PHE A 486 -43.45 4.48 14.52
C PHE A 486 -42.99 4.38 15.98
N ASN A 487 -43.60 3.48 16.75
CA ASN A 487 -43.13 3.12 18.08
C ASN A 487 -42.02 2.08 17.98
N THR A 488 -41.00 2.19 18.82
CA THR A 488 -39.95 1.17 18.95
C THR A 488 -39.41 1.13 20.38
N SER A 489 -38.84 0.00 20.79
CA SER A 489 -38.05 -0.15 22.02
C SER A 489 -36.54 -0.04 21.78
N GLY A 490 -36.12 0.24 20.54
CA GLY A 490 -34.71 0.31 20.14
C GLY A 490 -34.11 -1.05 19.74
N ASN A 491 -34.93 -2.10 19.65
CA ASN A 491 -34.54 -3.46 19.23
C ASN A 491 -34.55 -3.68 17.70
N GLY A 492 -34.80 -2.63 16.92
CA GLY A 492 -34.90 -2.71 15.46
C GLY A 492 -36.29 -3.05 14.93
N VAL A 493 -37.28 -3.24 15.82
CA VAL A 493 -38.68 -3.44 15.44
C VAL A 493 -39.46 -2.16 15.65
N PHE A 494 -40.22 -1.76 14.63
CA PHE A 494 -41.03 -0.55 14.60
C PHE A 494 -42.49 -0.90 14.36
N THR A 495 -43.40 -0.37 15.16
CA THR A 495 -44.83 -0.66 15.08
C THR A 495 -45.70 0.59 15.06
N ARG A 496 -46.78 0.54 14.28
CA ARG A 496 -47.77 1.63 14.20
C ARG A 496 -49.11 1.10 13.72
N ILE A 497 -50.19 1.73 14.15
CA ILE A 497 -51.50 1.59 13.49
C ILE A 497 -51.73 2.73 12.51
N GLN A 498 -52.15 2.40 11.28
CA GLN A 498 -52.55 3.39 10.28
C GLN A 498 -53.80 2.92 9.53
N THR A 499 -54.75 3.84 9.33
CA THR A 499 -55.90 3.61 8.44
C THR A 499 -55.54 3.99 7.02
N PHE A 500 -55.88 3.13 6.06
CA PHE A 500 -55.72 3.35 4.63
C PHE A 500 -57.04 3.20 3.87
N ASP A 501 -57.16 3.94 2.78
CA ASP A 501 -58.10 3.63 1.70
C ASP A 501 -57.50 2.54 0.78
N ALA A 502 -58.35 1.81 0.06
CA ALA A 502 -57.91 0.73 -0.81
C ALA A 502 -57.01 1.23 -1.95
N GLY A 503 -55.87 0.54 -2.14
CA GLY A 503 -54.88 0.87 -3.16
C GLY A 503 -53.94 2.02 -2.80
N GLN A 504 -53.95 2.49 -1.54
CA GLN A 504 -52.95 3.43 -1.04
C GLN A 504 -51.60 2.74 -0.86
N SER A 505 -50.54 3.54 -0.88
CA SER A 505 -49.18 3.08 -0.71
C SER A 505 -48.36 4.02 0.18
N PHE A 506 -47.27 3.51 0.74
CA PHE A 506 -46.37 4.28 1.59
C PHE A 506 -44.90 3.85 1.46
N LYS A 507 -44.00 4.68 1.96
CA LYS A 507 -42.57 4.44 2.19
C LYS A 507 -42.20 4.75 3.64
N LEU A 508 -40.98 4.40 4.00
CA LEU A 508 -40.43 4.52 5.34
C LEU A 508 -39.25 5.48 5.33
N LEU A 509 -39.21 6.44 6.27
CA LEU A 509 -38.17 7.44 6.38
C LEU A 509 -37.48 7.31 7.73
N PRO A 510 -36.15 7.08 7.80
CA PRO A 510 -35.44 7.13 9.07
C PRO A 510 -35.47 8.52 9.71
N ILE A 511 -35.53 9.58 8.88
CA ILE A 511 -35.54 10.97 9.32
C ILE A 511 -36.76 11.69 8.71
N SER A 512 -37.64 12.21 9.54
CA SER A 512 -38.78 13.02 9.08
C SER A 512 -38.31 14.26 8.29
N GLY A 513 -38.91 14.49 7.14
CA GLY A 513 -38.61 15.59 6.22
C GLY A 513 -37.49 15.29 5.22
N SER A 514 -36.83 14.14 5.32
CA SER A 514 -35.79 13.70 4.39
C SER A 514 -36.28 12.54 3.53
N TRP A 515 -35.88 12.51 2.26
CA TRP A 515 -35.99 11.31 1.40
C TRP A 515 -34.67 10.54 1.35
N ASP A 516 -33.60 11.08 1.92
CA ASP A 516 -32.32 10.41 1.94
C ASP A 516 -32.44 9.13 2.78
N SER A 517 -31.96 8.02 2.22
CA SER A 517 -31.95 6.72 2.89
C SER A 517 -33.35 6.20 3.26
N ASP A 518 -34.36 6.52 2.43
CA ASP A 518 -35.70 5.97 2.59
C ASP A 518 -35.75 4.48 2.23
N TRP A 519 -36.76 3.80 2.77
CA TRP A 519 -36.96 2.36 2.56
C TRP A 519 -38.34 2.10 1.99
N GLY A 520 -38.45 1.00 1.28
CA GLY A 520 -39.69 0.53 0.70
C GLY A 520 -39.68 -0.99 0.55
N GLU A 521 -40.65 -1.50 -0.18
CA GLU A 521 -40.73 -2.92 -0.51
C GLU A 521 -39.61 -3.32 -1.46
N ASP A 522 -39.00 -4.48 -1.20
CA ASP A 522 -38.10 -5.13 -2.15
C ASP A 522 -38.92 -5.64 -3.35
N PRO A 523 -38.67 -5.15 -4.58
CA PRO A 523 -39.44 -5.53 -5.77
C PRO A 523 -39.26 -7.01 -6.17
N VAL A 524 -38.23 -7.69 -5.63
CA VAL A 524 -37.92 -9.10 -5.92
C VAL A 524 -38.48 -10.02 -4.83
N ASN A 525 -38.50 -9.57 -3.58
CA ASN A 525 -38.85 -10.38 -2.42
C ASN A 525 -40.04 -9.78 -1.66
N ALA A 526 -41.26 -10.22 -1.99
CA ALA A 526 -42.48 -9.74 -1.34
C ALA A 526 -42.43 -9.88 0.20
N GLY A 527 -42.86 -8.84 0.91
CA GLY A 527 -42.79 -8.77 2.38
C GLY A 527 -41.42 -8.41 2.95
N ARG A 528 -40.43 -8.12 2.10
CA ARG A 528 -39.10 -7.63 2.49
C ARG A 528 -38.96 -6.15 2.21
N ILE A 529 -38.05 -5.50 2.92
CA ILE A 529 -37.70 -4.09 2.70
C ILE A 529 -36.27 -3.96 2.19
N VAL A 530 -36.04 -2.94 1.37
CA VAL A 530 -34.72 -2.52 0.89
C VAL A 530 -34.63 -1.00 0.87
N GLN A 531 -33.41 -0.46 0.93
CA GLN A 531 -33.17 0.99 0.89
C GLN A 531 -32.91 1.52 -0.52
N GLU A 532 -32.49 0.67 -1.47
CA GLU A 532 -32.15 1.10 -2.83
C GLU A 532 -32.88 0.26 -3.86
N GLY A 533 -33.52 0.91 -4.83
CA GLY A 533 -34.30 0.23 -5.86
C GLY A 533 -35.65 -0.31 -5.37
N GLU A 534 -36.11 0.20 -4.24
CA GLU A 534 -37.34 -0.13 -3.54
C GLU A 534 -38.61 0.37 -4.27
N ASP A 535 -39.67 -0.41 -4.15
CA ASP A 535 -41.03 -0.01 -4.51
C ASP A 535 -41.78 0.57 -3.29
N ASN A 536 -42.87 1.30 -3.53
CA ASN A 536 -43.77 1.69 -2.45
C ASN A 536 -44.52 0.45 -1.92
N ILE A 537 -44.61 0.30 -0.60
CA ILE A 537 -45.41 -0.75 0.03
C ILE A 537 -46.89 -0.51 -0.30
N GLN A 538 -47.53 -1.49 -0.95
CA GLN A 538 -48.92 -1.38 -1.41
C GLN A 538 -49.91 -1.92 -0.36
N VAL A 539 -50.97 -1.16 -0.09
CA VAL A 539 -52.09 -1.57 0.76
C VAL A 539 -53.32 -1.82 -0.12
N VAL A 540 -53.63 -3.10 -0.36
CA VAL A 540 -54.64 -3.50 -1.35
C VAL A 540 -56.07 -3.16 -0.91
N ASN A 541 -56.39 -3.39 0.35
CA ASN A 541 -57.74 -3.21 0.89
C ASN A 541 -57.79 -2.01 1.85
N ALA A 542 -58.96 -1.37 1.95
CA ALA A 542 -59.18 -0.33 2.95
C ALA A 542 -59.32 -0.95 4.34
N GLY A 543 -58.72 -0.32 5.36
CA GLY A 543 -58.74 -0.84 6.72
C GLY A 543 -57.77 -0.10 7.65
N ALA A 544 -57.90 -0.37 8.95
CA ALA A 544 -56.86 -0.02 9.93
C ALA A 544 -55.90 -1.19 10.02
N TYR A 545 -54.61 -0.94 9.81
CA TYR A 545 -53.57 -1.96 9.82
C TYR A 545 -52.57 -1.70 10.94
N ILE A 546 -52.19 -2.76 11.62
CA ILE A 546 -50.98 -2.90 12.42
C ILE A 546 -49.84 -3.12 11.43
N ILE A 547 -48.85 -2.26 11.48
CA ILE A 547 -47.73 -2.23 10.56
C ILE A 547 -46.50 -2.46 11.39
N THR A 548 -45.82 -3.56 11.12
CA THR A 548 -44.58 -3.93 11.80
C THR A 548 -43.47 -3.92 10.78
N ILE A 549 -42.41 -3.16 11.06
CA ILE A 549 -41.15 -3.17 10.31
C ILE A 549 -40.09 -3.79 11.21
N ASP A 550 -39.40 -4.82 10.74
CA ASP A 550 -38.31 -5.46 11.47
C ASP A 550 -37.01 -5.38 10.66
N PHE A 551 -36.07 -4.56 11.11
CA PHE A 551 -34.77 -4.39 10.48
C PHE A 551 -33.79 -5.54 10.75
N ASN A 552 -34.05 -6.40 11.73
CA ASN A 552 -33.23 -7.61 11.94
C ASN A 552 -33.48 -8.62 10.84
N THR A 553 -34.74 -8.77 10.44
CA THR A 553 -35.15 -9.66 9.36
C THR A 553 -35.35 -8.91 8.03
N LEU A 554 -35.15 -7.60 7.96
CA LEU A 554 -35.44 -6.75 6.80
C LEU A 554 -36.82 -7.05 6.19
N SER A 555 -37.84 -7.12 7.04
CA SER A 555 -39.20 -7.50 6.66
C SER A 555 -40.24 -6.49 7.12
N TYR A 556 -41.43 -6.57 6.52
CA TYR A 556 -42.59 -5.83 6.99
C TYR A 556 -43.84 -6.73 7.01
N THR A 557 -44.79 -6.42 7.90
CA THR A 557 -46.11 -7.06 7.93
C THR A 557 -47.23 -6.03 7.99
N LEU A 558 -48.37 -6.39 7.39
CA LEU A 558 -49.61 -5.60 7.37
C LEU A 558 -50.76 -6.49 7.86
N LEU A 559 -51.18 -6.31 9.11
CA LEU A 559 -52.26 -7.09 9.71
C LEU A 559 -53.41 -6.17 10.09
N GLU A 560 -54.64 -6.54 9.77
CA GLU A 560 -55.81 -5.73 10.15
C GLU A 560 -55.91 -5.65 11.68
N VAL A 561 -56.20 -4.45 12.20
CA VAL A 561 -56.45 -4.25 13.63
C VAL A 561 -57.68 -5.06 14.03
N PRO A 562 -57.58 -5.94 15.03
CA PRO A 562 -58.74 -6.69 15.52
C PRO A 562 -59.85 -5.75 16.01
N GLU A 563 -61.10 -6.06 15.68
CA GLU A 563 -62.23 -5.31 16.26
C GLU A 563 -62.47 -5.71 17.72
N ASN A 564 -62.29 -6.99 18.02
CA ASN A 564 -62.37 -7.57 19.36
C ASN A 564 -61.10 -8.36 19.66
N LEU A 565 -60.82 -8.59 20.94
CA LEU A 565 -59.71 -9.42 21.39
C LEU A 565 -60.18 -10.29 22.54
N PHE A 566 -59.72 -11.55 22.60
CA PHE A 566 -60.08 -12.50 23.65
C PHE A 566 -58.84 -13.13 24.25
N LEU A 567 -58.84 -13.46 25.55
CA LEU A 567 -57.73 -14.17 26.19
C LEU A 567 -58.04 -15.66 26.29
N VAL A 568 -57.18 -16.52 25.74
CA VAL A 568 -57.30 -17.98 25.88
C VAL A 568 -56.04 -18.53 26.55
N GLY A 569 -56.21 -19.34 27.58
CA GLY A 569 -55.07 -19.91 28.29
C GLY A 569 -55.48 -20.81 29.44
N SER A 570 -54.51 -21.22 30.25
CA SER A 570 -54.77 -22.00 31.47
C SER A 570 -55.63 -21.27 32.52
N PRO A 571 -55.67 -19.91 32.64
CA PRO A 571 -56.59 -19.24 33.57
C PRO A 571 -58.07 -19.53 33.32
N ASN A 572 -58.41 -19.88 32.08
CA ASN A 572 -59.80 -20.07 31.62
C ASN A 572 -60.01 -21.38 30.81
N GLY A 573 -59.01 -22.26 30.71
CA GLY A 573 -59.17 -23.66 30.29
C GLY A 573 -58.84 -24.00 28.83
N TRP A 574 -58.04 -23.20 28.11
CA TRP A 574 -57.61 -23.43 26.71
C TRP A 574 -58.74 -23.66 25.68
N ASP A 575 -60.00 -23.46 26.06
CA ASP A 575 -61.17 -23.52 25.17
C ASP A 575 -61.37 -22.14 24.52
N ASN A 576 -61.00 -22.04 23.25
CA ASN A 576 -61.10 -20.80 22.49
C ASN A 576 -62.55 -20.34 22.25
N THR A 577 -63.55 -21.21 22.43
CA THR A 577 -64.98 -20.86 22.23
C THR A 577 -65.59 -20.13 23.43
N THR A 578 -64.92 -20.16 24.58
CA THR A 578 -65.38 -19.54 25.83
C THR A 578 -64.38 -18.52 26.40
N ALA A 579 -63.41 -18.10 25.58
CA ALA A 579 -62.41 -17.11 25.95
C ALA A 579 -63.06 -15.76 26.35
N PRO A 580 -62.70 -15.17 27.52
CA PRO A 580 -63.17 -13.85 27.92
C PRO A 580 -62.68 -12.77 26.95
N GLU A 581 -63.58 -11.85 26.64
CA GLU A 581 -63.33 -10.70 25.77
C GLU A 581 -62.66 -9.56 26.54
N PHE A 582 -61.68 -8.91 25.92
CA PHE A 582 -61.09 -7.68 26.42
C PHE A 582 -62.04 -6.49 26.22
N THR A 583 -61.91 -5.47 27.06
CA THR A 583 -62.52 -4.16 26.83
C THR A 583 -61.64 -3.36 25.87
N LYS A 584 -62.14 -3.00 24.69
CA LYS A 584 -61.46 -2.06 23.77
C LYS A 584 -61.49 -0.65 24.37
N LEU A 585 -60.32 -0.11 24.71
CA LEU A 585 -60.15 1.24 25.28
C LEU A 585 -60.03 2.30 24.19
N SER A 586 -59.31 1.99 23.12
CA SER A 586 -59.15 2.81 21.92
C SER A 586 -58.71 1.93 20.74
N GLU A 587 -58.51 2.50 19.56
CA GLU A 587 -58.09 1.72 18.38
C GLU A 587 -56.76 1.00 18.65
N GLY A 588 -56.79 -0.34 18.62
CA GLY A 588 -55.64 -1.19 18.93
C GLY A 588 -55.26 -1.31 20.40
N VAL A 589 -56.04 -0.79 21.35
CA VAL A 589 -55.73 -0.91 22.80
C VAL A 589 -56.85 -1.64 23.52
N PHE A 590 -56.51 -2.76 24.15
CA PHE A 590 -57.43 -3.69 24.80
C PHE A 590 -57.01 -3.97 26.23
N GLU A 591 -57.96 -4.02 27.16
CA GLU A 591 -57.71 -4.28 28.60
C GLU A 591 -58.61 -5.39 29.16
N LEU A 592 -58.03 -6.30 29.96
CA LEU A 592 -58.76 -7.34 30.69
C LEU A 592 -58.15 -7.59 32.07
N SER A 593 -58.97 -7.56 33.13
CA SER A 593 -58.53 -7.97 34.47
C SER A 593 -58.95 -9.40 34.79
N LEU A 594 -58.01 -10.24 35.21
CA LEU A 594 -58.28 -11.61 35.68
C LEU A 594 -57.31 -12.05 36.78
N THR A 595 -57.70 -13.08 37.53
CA THR A 595 -56.82 -13.74 38.48
C THR A 595 -55.96 -14.78 37.76
N LEU A 596 -54.64 -14.66 37.90
CA LEU A 596 -53.65 -15.57 37.37
C LEU A 596 -52.97 -16.34 38.51
N SER A 597 -52.51 -17.54 38.20
CA SER A 597 -51.55 -18.34 38.97
C SER A 597 -50.15 -18.21 38.36
N SER A 598 -49.14 -18.57 39.14
CA SER A 598 -47.72 -18.52 38.77
C SER A 598 -47.32 -19.47 37.64
N THR A 599 -48.18 -20.43 37.28
CA THR A 599 -47.94 -21.34 36.15
C THR A 599 -48.81 -21.02 34.95
N ASP A 600 -49.59 -19.94 34.99
CA ASP A 600 -50.50 -19.65 33.91
C ASP A 600 -49.80 -19.17 32.64
N GLU A 601 -50.31 -19.67 31.53
CA GLU A 601 -49.89 -19.33 30.17
C GLU A 601 -51.12 -18.98 29.34
N PHE A 602 -51.00 -17.99 28.44
CA PHE A 602 -52.12 -17.50 27.64
C PHE A 602 -51.70 -16.88 26.31
N LYS A 603 -52.69 -16.73 25.43
CA LYS A 603 -52.63 -16.08 24.12
C LYS A 603 -53.82 -15.13 23.92
N PHE A 604 -53.77 -14.36 22.84
CA PHE A 604 -54.79 -13.39 22.45
C PHE A 604 -55.40 -13.78 21.11
N LEU A 605 -56.73 -13.85 21.05
CA LEU A 605 -57.47 -14.23 19.84
C LEU A 605 -58.18 -13.01 19.27
N PRO A 606 -58.02 -12.67 17.97
CA PRO A 606 -58.83 -11.65 17.32
C PRO A 606 -60.30 -12.06 17.14
N VAL A 607 -60.56 -13.37 17.03
CA VAL A 607 -61.89 -13.93 16.79
C VAL A 607 -62.14 -15.05 17.78
N GLN A 608 -63.22 -14.94 18.57
CA GLN A 608 -63.62 -15.98 19.50
C GLN A 608 -63.88 -17.31 18.76
N GLY A 609 -63.35 -18.40 19.29
CA GLY A 609 -63.46 -19.73 18.70
C GLY A 609 -62.51 -20.02 17.53
N SER A 610 -61.67 -19.06 17.14
CA SER A 610 -60.64 -19.26 16.09
C SER A 610 -59.24 -19.20 16.70
N TRP A 611 -58.33 -20.01 16.16
CA TRP A 611 -56.89 -19.88 16.39
C TRP A 611 -56.21 -19.12 15.24
N ASP A 612 -56.95 -18.78 14.18
CA ASP A 612 -56.37 -18.08 13.03
C ASP A 612 -55.92 -16.68 13.45
N ASN A 613 -54.66 -16.35 13.15
CA ASN A 613 -53.99 -15.10 13.54
C ASN A 613 -54.06 -14.84 15.04
N ASP A 614 -53.91 -15.89 15.87
CA ASP A 614 -53.68 -15.69 17.29
C ASP A 614 -52.38 -14.92 17.51
N TRP A 615 -52.33 -14.16 18.60
CA TRP A 615 -51.17 -13.40 19.00
C TRP A 615 -50.70 -13.90 20.36
N ALA A 616 -49.40 -13.92 20.56
CA ALA A 616 -48.84 -14.08 21.89
C ALA A 616 -47.47 -13.41 21.95
N GLU A 617 -46.67 -13.76 22.95
CA GLU A 617 -45.38 -13.13 23.19
C GLU A 617 -44.37 -13.53 22.11
N SER A 618 -43.54 -12.58 21.68
CA SER A 618 -42.40 -12.89 20.82
C SER A 618 -41.36 -13.70 21.58
N PRO A 619 -40.86 -14.83 21.02
CA PRO A 619 -39.73 -15.55 21.63
C PRO A 619 -38.43 -14.73 21.61
N ASP A 620 -38.29 -13.83 20.63
CA ASP A 620 -37.08 -13.03 20.41
C ASP A 620 -37.10 -11.72 21.21
N TYR A 621 -38.30 -11.16 21.44
CA TYR A 621 -38.49 -9.86 22.10
C TYR A 621 -39.53 -9.94 23.22
N PRO A 622 -39.14 -10.33 24.45
CA PRO A 622 -40.05 -10.43 25.58
C PRO A 622 -40.88 -9.15 25.81
N GLY A 623 -42.16 -9.30 26.08
CA GLY A 623 -43.14 -8.21 26.20
C GLY A 623 -43.67 -7.65 24.86
N MET A 624 -43.09 -8.01 23.72
CA MET A 624 -43.69 -7.74 22.41
C MET A 624 -44.68 -8.83 22.01
N ILE A 625 -45.68 -8.47 21.20
CA ILE A 625 -46.64 -9.40 20.63
C ILE A 625 -46.34 -9.66 19.15
N VAL A 626 -46.47 -10.91 18.73
CA VAL A 626 -46.39 -11.35 17.33
C VAL A 626 -47.51 -12.34 17.04
N SER A 627 -47.91 -12.43 15.76
CA SER A 627 -48.94 -13.38 15.30
C SER A 627 -48.35 -14.67 14.72
N ASP A 628 -47.07 -14.65 14.34
CA ASP A 628 -46.37 -15.79 13.75
C ASP A 628 -45.17 -16.17 14.63
N ASN A 629 -44.91 -17.48 14.75
CA ASN A 629 -43.86 -18.04 15.61
C ASN A 629 -43.89 -17.50 17.05
N GLU A 630 -45.08 -17.21 17.57
CA GLU A 630 -45.25 -16.77 18.95
C GLU A 630 -44.93 -17.87 19.97
N GLN A 631 -44.67 -17.46 21.20
CA GLN A 631 -44.73 -18.30 22.38
C GLN A 631 -45.83 -17.81 23.30
N ASN A 632 -46.43 -18.73 24.07
CA ASN A 632 -47.41 -18.36 25.09
C ASN A 632 -46.84 -17.30 26.05
N ALA A 633 -47.61 -16.24 26.28
CA ALA A 633 -47.32 -15.27 27.33
C ALA A 633 -47.46 -15.92 28.70
N LYS A 634 -46.57 -15.57 29.64
CA LYS A 634 -46.51 -16.19 30.97
C LYS A 634 -46.97 -15.22 32.06
N SER A 635 -47.67 -15.76 33.04
CA SER A 635 -48.06 -15.03 34.25
C SER A 635 -46.83 -14.60 35.08
N PRO A 636 -46.82 -13.37 35.63
CA PRO A 636 -45.76 -12.93 36.53
C PRO A 636 -45.84 -13.53 37.95
N GLY A 637 -46.94 -14.23 38.30
CA GLY A 637 -47.13 -14.84 39.61
C GLY A 637 -48.59 -15.03 40.00
N ASP A 638 -48.86 -15.53 41.21
CA ASP A 638 -50.23 -15.60 41.74
C ASP A 638 -50.76 -14.20 42.06
N GLY A 639 -51.92 -13.81 41.52
CA GLY A 639 -52.50 -12.49 41.77
C GLY A 639 -53.66 -12.13 40.85
N THR A 640 -54.25 -10.95 41.06
CA THR A 640 -55.18 -10.36 40.08
C THR A 640 -54.43 -9.27 39.33
N TYR A 641 -54.37 -9.41 38.02
CA TYR A 641 -53.62 -8.51 37.14
C TYR A 641 -54.55 -7.86 36.13
N THR A 642 -54.15 -6.69 35.66
CA THR A 642 -54.70 -6.04 34.48
C THR A 642 -53.76 -6.30 33.32
N ILE A 643 -54.28 -6.96 32.29
CA ILE A 643 -53.56 -7.25 31.06
C ILE A 643 -53.94 -6.19 30.04
N THR A 644 -52.95 -5.46 29.54
CA THR A 644 -53.14 -4.48 28.46
C THR A 644 -52.42 -4.97 27.21
N VAL A 645 -53.14 -5.03 26.09
CA VAL A 645 -52.56 -5.28 24.76
C VAL A 645 -52.62 -3.98 23.98
N ASP A 646 -51.47 -3.47 23.54
CA ASP A 646 -51.33 -2.22 22.81
C ASP A 646 -50.65 -2.48 21.46
N PHE A 647 -51.46 -2.64 20.42
CA PHE A 647 -51.02 -2.87 19.06
C PHE A 647 -50.34 -1.64 18.43
N ASN A 648 -50.50 -0.43 18.97
CA ASN A 648 -49.74 0.74 18.49
C ASN A 648 -48.26 0.60 18.83
N LYS A 649 -47.96 -0.01 19.98
CA LYS A 649 -46.59 -0.27 20.46
C LYS A 649 -46.10 -1.68 20.13
N GLY A 650 -47.01 -2.56 19.71
CA GLY A 650 -46.70 -3.98 19.51
C GLY A 650 -46.32 -4.68 20.81
N THR A 651 -46.93 -4.29 21.93
CA THR A 651 -46.59 -4.80 23.27
C THR A 651 -47.81 -5.26 24.05
N PHE A 652 -47.57 -6.09 25.06
CA PHE A 652 -48.54 -6.33 26.13
C PHE A 652 -47.90 -6.14 27.51
N THR A 653 -48.71 -5.81 28.52
CA THR A 653 -48.30 -5.73 29.93
C THR A 653 -49.24 -6.53 30.83
N VAL A 654 -48.73 -6.94 31.99
CA VAL A 654 -49.47 -7.69 33.02
C VAL A 654 -49.14 -7.07 34.37
N GLU A 655 -50.04 -6.22 34.89
CA GLU A 655 -49.78 -5.32 36.05
C GLU A 655 -50.72 -5.50 37.24
#